data_AF-A0A1E4GFQ7-F1
#
_entry.id   AF-A0A1E4GFQ7-F1
#
_cell.length_a   1.000
_cell.length_b   1.000
_cell.length_c   1.000
_cell.angle_alpha   90.00
_cell.angle_beta   90.00
_cell.angle_gamma   90.00
#
_symmetry.space_group_name_H-M   'P 1'
#
loop_
_entity.id
_entity.type
_entity.pdbx_description
1 polymer ?
#
loop_
_entity_poly.entity_id
_entity_poly.type
_entity_poly.pdbx_seq_one_letter_code
_entity_poly.pdbx_strand_id
1 'polypeptide(L)'
;MLCAGSNAAGASMIGSISNLFGRLSLRAVISSLVIAAIVTSISVVAVGIYVSFSSTMMQQGRDRQETNLKTAATIFAAATNNKGGTVVHWTEDGAMSQVTGWALLPFFDTELVDGISRVIGAQSAIYITDKDTKILVNNTTTLQDAAGESLKGMEIDPEGPVMAALAVGQGWFGEEVLAGRSYYSAYFPVNREDGALAGALFVGEPVAAIEESVTGMMTLMLVIALATTLVLGLIGYLASLTITKPIPRIAQAMVAIAEGAYDTEVPYRMLGNEVGGMARAVEVFRENGLRVSEMTEAEAARIVAEEENRRQMMAQLQSAFGEVVDAAVAGDFTHRVSAEFPDAELNGLAGSVNNLVSTMDRSVAEVGSVLAALANTDLTRRMTGDYQGALAQLKADTNAVAERLSDVVGQLRETSGTLKVATSEILSGANDLSERTTRQAATIEETSASMEQLASTVLGNAERAQEASRSSSSVTDIAEEGGRVMAEANQAMERITQSSGKISNIIGMIDDIAFQTNLLALNASVEAARAGEAGKGFAVVAVEVRRLAQSAAQASSEVKTLIEQSADEVKGGSRLVADAAAKLSAILDAARASNDLMRSIASESREQASSIDEVNVAVRTMDEMTQHNAALVEEINAAIEQTEAQATQLDRIVDIFTLEEKAGATANARPVVRTAKASARAYLSQGNAAIDPDWNEF
;
A
#
# COMPACT_ATOMS: atom_id res chain seq x y z
N MET A 1 -43.62 -2.80 -49.33
CA MET A 1 -43.24 -2.49 -50.74
C MET A 1 -41.73 -2.25 -50.85
N LEU A 2 -40.89 -3.12 -50.28
CA LEU A 2 -39.42 -2.95 -50.23
C LEU A 2 -38.70 -4.33 -50.31
N CYS A 3 -39.11 -5.19 -51.24
CA CYS A 3 -38.44 -6.48 -51.50
C CYS A 3 -37.97 -6.65 -52.96
N ALA A 4 -37.74 -5.56 -53.70
CA ALA A 4 -37.37 -5.65 -55.13
C ALA A 4 -36.14 -4.81 -55.54
N GLY A 5 -35.28 -4.42 -54.59
CA GLY A 5 -34.15 -3.50 -54.87
C GLY A 5 -32.74 -4.09 -54.78
N SER A 6 -32.53 -5.30 -54.24
CA SER A 6 -31.19 -5.75 -53.85
C SER A 6 -30.41 -6.53 -54.92
N ASN A 7 -30.98 -6.79 -56.11
CA ASN A 7 -30.33 -7.62 -57.13
C ASN A 7 -29.54 -6.84 -58.20
N ALA A 8 -29.57 -5.51 -58.21
CA ALA A 8 -28.87 -4.71 -59.23
C ALA A 8 -27.51 -4.16 -58.77
N ALA A 9 -27.29 -3.97 -57.46
CA ALA A 9 -26.03 -3.40 -56.94
C ALA A 9 -24.89 -4.42 -56.79
N GLY A 10 -25.21 -5.71 -56.59
CA GLY A 10 -24.20 -6.77 -56.50
C GLY A 10 -23.54 -7.10 -57.85
N ALA A 11 -24.27 -6.93 -58.96
CA ALA A 11 -23.78 -7.26 -60.30
C ALA A 11 -22.81 -6.20 -60.88
N SER A 12 -22.96 -4.92 -60.54
CA SER A 12 -22.05 -3.87 -61.05
C SER A 12 -20.71 -3.83 -60.30
N MET A 13 -20.68 -4.24 -59.03
CA MET A 13 -19.44 -4.30 -58.25
C MET A 13 -18.52 -5.43 -58.72
N ILE A 14 -19.09 -6.60 -59.07
CA ILE A 14 -18.34 -7.74 -59.62
C ILE A 14 -17.78 -7.41 -61.01
N GLY A 15 -18.53 -6.71 -61.86
CA GLY A 15 -18.07 -6.29 -63.19
C GLY A 15 -16.96 -5.22 -63.18
N SER A 16 -16.89 -4.39 -62.12
CA SER A 16 -15.82 -3.40 -61.97
C SER A 16 -14.53 -4.02 -61.42
N ILE A 17 -14.65 -5.07 -60.59
CA ILE A 17 -13.50 -5.84 -60.08
C ILE A 17 -12.86 -6.67 -61.20
N SER A 18 -13.65 -7.29 -62.09
CA SER A 18 -13.11 -8.06 -63.21
C SER A 18 -12.31 -7.21 -64.21
N ASN A 19 -12.74 -5.96 -64.45
CA ASN A 19 -12.03 -5.04 -65.34
C ASN A 19 -10.72 -4.48 -64.76
N LEU A 20 -10.58 -4.42 -63.43
CA LEU A 20 -9.35 -3.98 -62.77
C LEU A 20 -8.25 -5.05 -62.85
N PHE A 21 -8.62 -6.32 -62.73
CA PHE A 21 -7.68 -7.45 -62.82
C PHE A 21 -7.34 -7.88 -64.25
N GLY A 22 -8.14 -7.49 -65.25
CA GLY A 22 -7.92 -7.88 -66.65
C GLY A 22 -6.66 -7.30 -67.33
N ARG A 23 -6.01 -6.29 -66.74
CA ARG A 23 -4.78 -5.65 -67.29
C ARG A 23 -3.51 -6.00 -66.51
N LEU A 24 -3.62 -6.77 -65.43
CA LEU A 24 -2.50 -7.12 -64.56
C LEU A 24 -1.93 -8.50 -64.94
N SER A 25 -0.59 -8.62 -64.93
CA SER A 25 0.03 -9.95 -65.09
C SER A 25 -0.40 -10.89 -63.97
N LEU A 26 -0.50 -12.20 -64.23
CA LEU A 26 -0.90 -13.21 -63.24
C LEU A 26 -0.12 -13.09 -61.90
N ARG A 27 1.14 -12.65 -61.98
CA ARG A 27 2.02 -12.37 -60.82
C ARG A 27 1.50 -11.21 -59.96
N ALA A 28 1.08 -10.13 -60.61
CA ALA A 28 0.56 -8.96 -59.93
C ALA A 28 -0.82 -9.25 -59.31
N VAL A 29 -1.64 -10.06 -59.97
CA VAL A 29 -2.94 -10.51 -59.44
C VAL A 29 -2.75 -11.33 -58.16
N ILE A 30 -1.91 -12.36 -58.16
CA ILE A 30 -1.66 -13.21 -56.99
C ILE A 30 -1.08 -12.41 -55.82
N SER A 31 -0.05 -11.59 -56.05
CA SER A 31 0.55 -10.77 -55.00
C SER A 31 -0.44 -9.74 -54.44
N SER A 32 -1.27 -9.13 -55.29
CA SER A 32 -2.30 -8.19 -54.83
C SER A 32 -3.40 -8.85 -53.99
N LEU A 33 -3.80 -10.08 -54.34
CA LEU A 33 -4.79 -10.87 -53.59
C LEU A 33 -4.26 -11.27 -52.20
N VAL A 34 -3.00 -11.71 -52.13
CA VAL A 34 -2.36 -12.08 -50.87
C VAL A 34 -2.20 -10.86 -49.96
N ILE A 35 -1.71 -9.74 -50.49
CA ILE A 35 -1.59 -8.49 -49.72
C ILE A 35 -2.97 -7.99 -49.27
N ALA A 36 -3.98 -8.02 -50.14
CA ALA A 36 -5.33 -7.62 -49.77
C ALA A 36 -5.92 -8.51 -48.66
N ALA A 37 -5.70 -9.83 -48.71
CA ALA A 37 -6.14 -10.75 -47.67
C ALA A 37 -5.44 -10.49 -46.33
N ILE A 38 -4.12 -10.25 -46.35
CA ILE A 38 -3.32 -9.92 -45.15
C ILE A 38 -3.81 -8.59 -44.55
N VAL A 39 -3.93 -7.54 -45.37
CA VAL A 39 -4.40 -6.21 -44.92
C VAL A 39 -5.80 -6.30 -44.33
N THR A 40 -6.70 -7.06 -44.95
CA THR A 40 -8.07 -7.23 -44.45
C THR A 40 -8.07 -7.96 -43.10
N SER A 41 -7.31 -9.04 -42.96
CA SER A 41 -7.20 -9.81 -41.71
C SER A 41 -6.62 -8.95 -40.57
N ILE A 42 -5.52 -8.24 -40.83
CA ILE A 42 -4.89 -7.33 -39.86
C ILE A 42 -5.84 -6.21 -39.46
N SER A 43 -6.59 -5.65 -40.41
CA SER A 43 -7.56 -4.57 -40.12
C SER A 43 -8.70 -5.06 -39.23
N VAL A 44 -9.23 -6.27 -39.46
CA VAL A 44 -10.27 -6.86 -38.61
C VAL A 44 -9.77 -7.08 -37.19
N VAL A 45 -8.56 -7.62 -37.03
CA VAL A 45 -7.95 -7.85 -35.72
C VAL A 45 -7.65 -6.52 -35.02
N ALA A 46 -7.10 -5.53 -35.72
CA ALA A 46 -6.81 -4.21 -35.18
C ALA A 46 -8.07 -3.49 -34.69
N VAL A 47 -9.18 -3.55 -35.44
CA VAL A 47 -10.47 -2.99 -35.03
C VAL A 47 -11.02 -3.73 -33.81
N GLY A 48 -10.94 -5.07 -33.77
CA GLY A 48 -11.37 -5.85 -32.62
C GLY A 48 -10.60 -5.52 -31.34
N ILE A 49 -9.27 -5.38 -31.44
CA ILE A 49 -8.42 -5.00 -30.31
C ILE A 49 -8.72 -3.56 -29.89
N TYR A 50 -8.91 -2.62 -30.83
CA TYR A 50 -9.27 -1.25 -30.51
C TYR A 50 -10.59 -1.15 -29.73
N VAL A 51 -11.64 -1.87 -30.18
CA VAL A 51 -12.94 -1.90 -29.48
C VAL A 51 -12.81 -2.51 -28.09
N SER A 52 -12.10 -3.64 -27.95
CA SER A 52 -11.86 -4.27 -26.66
C SER A 52 -11.08 -3.34 -25.73
N PHE A 53 -10.02 -2.72 -26.23
CA PHE A 53 -9.16 -1.85 -25.44
C PHE A 53 -9.89 -0.58 -25.00
N SER A 54 -10.66 0.06 -25.88
CA SER A 54 -11.50 1.21 -25.53
C SER A 54 -12.50 0.85 -24.42
N SER A 55 -13.12 -0.33 -24.47
CA SER A 55 -14.03 -0.79 -23.41
C SER A 55 -13.31 -1.03 -22.07
N THR A 56 -12.11 -1.63 -22.09
CA THR A 56 -11.31 -1.86 -20.88
C THR A 56 -10.83 -0.55 -20.25
N MET A 57 -10.41 0.42 -21.07
CA MET A 57 -9.93 1.72 -20.59
C MET A 57 -11.04 2.53 -19.91
N MET A 58 -12.27 2.51 -20.44
CA MET A 58 -13.41 3.15 -19.79
C MET A 58 -13.72 2.53 -18.42
N GLN A 59 -13.63 1.21 -18.32
CA GLN A 59 -13.90 0.50 -17.08
C GLN A 59 -12.81 0.75 -16.03
N GLN A 60 -11.54 0.67 -16.44
CA GLN A 60 -10.40 1.03 -15.56
C GLN A 60 -10.44 2.49 -15.12
N GLY A 61 -10.84 3.41 -16.02
CA GLY A 61 -11.02 4.82 -15.68
C GLY A 61 -12.07 5.01 -14.58
N ARG A 62 -13.22 4.33 -14.71
CA ARG A 62 -14.27 4.35 -13.67
C ARG A 62 -13.79 3.79 -12.34
N ASP A 63 -13.18 2.60 -12.34
CA ASP A 63 -12.73 1.94 -11.11
C ASP A 63 -11.65 2.77 -10.38
N ARG A 64 -10.76 3.40 -11.16
CA ARG A 64 -9.74 4.30 -10.63
C ARG A 64 -10.33 5.57 -10.04
N GLN A 65 -11.29 6.20 -10.71
CA GLN A 65 -11.96 7.38 -10.16
C GLN A 65 -12.78 7.05 -8.92
N GLU A 66 -13.42 5.87 -8.85
CA GLU A 66 -14.09 5.40 -7.65
C GLU A 66 -13.09 5.26 -6.49
N THR A 67 -11.94 4.63 -6.72
CA THR A 67 -10.86 4.49 -5.72
C THR A 67 -10.33 5.86 -5.26
N ASN A 68 -10.11 6.78 -6.21
CA ASN A 68 -9.65 8.12 -5.90
C ASN A 68 -10.68 8.90 -5.07
N LEU A 69 -11.97 8.75 -5.39
CA LEU A 69 -13.07 9.40 -4.67
C LEU A 69 -13.18 8.86 -3.24
N LYS A 70 -13.03 7.53 -3.04
CA LYS A 70 -12.95 6.90 -1.71
C LYS A 70 -11.81 7.49 -0.89
N THR A 71 -10.63 7.58 -1.48
CA THR A 71 -9.44 8.14 -0.83
C THR A 71 -9.63 9.62 -0.49
N ALA A 72 -10.15 10.41 -1.44
CA ALA A 72 -10.45 11.82 -1.25
C ALA A 72 -11.48 12.05 -0.14
N ALA A 73 -12.55 11.25 -0.11
CA ALA A 73 -13.59 11.33 0.92
C ALA A 73 -13.05 10.99 2.32
N THR A 74 -12.20 9.97 2.44
CA THR A 74 -11.54 9.60 3.71
C THR A 74 -10.63 10.71 4.22
N ILE A 75 -9.78 11.28 3.33
CA ILE A 75 -8.88 12.39 3.70
C ILE A 75 -9.71 13.63 4.09
N PHE A 76 -10.77 13.93 3.33
CA PHE A 76 -11.67 15.04 3.62
C PHE A 76 -12.38 14.88 4.97
N ALA A 77 -12.89 13.68 5.27
CA ALA A 77 -13.50 13.36 6.55
C ALA A 77 -12.51 13.52 7.71
N ALA A 78 -11.29 12.96 7.57
CA ALA A 78 -10.24 13.11 8.57
C ALA A 78 -9.88 14.58 8.83
N ALA A 79 -9.74 15.38 7.77
CA ALA A 79 -9.40 16.80 7.87
C ALA A 79 -10.51 17.66 8.51
N THR A 80 -11.78 17.23 8.41
CA THR A 80 -12.95 17.96 8.92
C THR A 80 -13.44 17.45 10.27
N ASN A 81 -12.92 16.33 10.76
CA ASN A 81 -13.37 15.68 12.00
C ASN A 81 -13.26 16.61 13.23
N ASN A 82 -12.17 17.38 13.34
CA ASN A 82 -11.96 18.33 14.44
C ASN A 82 -12.82 19.62 14.36
N LYS A 83 -13.55 19.84 13.27
CA LYS A 83 -14.33 21.09 13.02
C LYS A 83 -15.83 20.83 12.82
N GLY A 84 -16.35 19.73 13.38
CA GLY A 84 -17.80 19.41 13.50
C GLY A 84 -18.30 18.30 12.57
N GLY A 85 -17.42 17.53 11.98
CA GLY A 85 -17.52 17.27 10.56
C GLY A 85 -18.14 16.01 10.03
N THR A 86 -17.40 15.51 9.05
CA THR A 86 -17.92 14.76 7.92
C THR A 86 -17.68 13.29 8.15
N VAL A 87 -18.73 12.50 8.04
CA VAL A 87 -18.70 11.04 8.17
C VAL A 87 -18.92 10.44 6.79
N VAL A 88 -18.02 9.55 6.38
CA VAL A 88 -18.21 8.70 5.21
C VAL A 88 -18.82 7.38 5.68
N HIS A 89 -19.97 7.05 5.14
CA HIS A 89 -20.66 5.79 5.36
C HIS A 89 -20.28 4.81 4.24
N TRP A 90 -20.01 3.58 4.64
CA TRP A 90 -19.56 2.51 3.75
C TRP A 90 -20.60 1.40 3.70
N THR A 91 -20.77 0.75 2.55
CA THR A 91 -21.52 -0.51 2.42
C THR A 91 -20.66 -1.69 2.89
N GLU A 92 -21.28 -2.85 3.13
CA GLU A 92 -20.54 -4.10 3.48
C GLU A 92 -19.49 -4.45 2.42
N ASP A 93 -19.75 -4.17 1.14
CA ASP A 93 -18.82 -4.37 0.02
C ASP A 93 -17.72 -3.30 -0.09
N GLY A 94 -17.64 -2.33 0.84
CA GLY A 94 -16.63 -1.26 0.83
C GLY A 94 -16.86 -0.15 -0.22
N ALA A 95 -18.08 0.02 -0.72
CA ALA A 95 -18.46 1.17 -1.53
C ALA A 95 -18.92 2.33 -0.63
N MET A 96 -18.76 3.58 -1.07
CA MET A 96 -19.32 4.73 -0.34
C MET A 96 -20.83 4.74 -0.53
N SER A 97 -21.58 4.69 0.57
CA SER A 97 -23.04 4.78 0.55
C SER A 97 -23.52 6.22 0.71
N GLN A 98 -22.89 6.98 1.62
CA GLN A 98 -23.29 8.36 1.90
C GLN A 98 -22.13 9.14 2.51
N VAL A 99 -22.04 10.44 2.25
CA VAL A 99 -21.15 11.35 2.98
C VAL A 99 -22.01 12.40 3.67
N THR A 100 -21.97 12.47 5.00
CA THR A 100 -22.79 13.37 5.80
C THR A 100 -21.94 14.38 6.57
N GLY A 101 -22.30 15.66 6.59
CA GLY A 101 -21.63 16.67 7.41
C GLY A 101 -22.56 17.81 7.84
N TRP A 102 -22.35 18.35 9.05
CA TRP A 102 -23.17 19.44 9.63
C TRP A 102 -23.21 20.71 8.76
N ALA A 103 -22.05 21.11 8.21
CA ALA A 103 -21.88 22.21 7.28
C ALA A 103 -20.54 22.03 6.54
N LEU A 104 -20.56 22.16 5.21
CA LEU A 104 -19.30 22.42 4.50
C LEU A 104 -18.83 23.83 4.88
N LEU A 105 -17.76 23.88 5.65
CA LEU A 105 -17.04 25.13 5.90
C LEU A 105 -16.57 25.68 4.55
N PRO A 106 -16.64 27.01 4.34
CA PRO A 106 -16.02 27.61 3.17
C PRO A 106 -14.50 27.45 3.31
N PHE A 107 -13.94 26.45 2.62
CA PHE A 107 -12.49 26.28 2.48
C PHE A 107 -11.95 27.39 1.59
N PHE A 108 -11.28 28.38 2.18
CA PHE A 108 -10.78 29.53 1.43
C PHE A 108 -9.39 29.28 0.82
N ASP A 109 -8.65 28.30 1.35
CA ASP A 109 -7.34 27.85 0.88
C ASP A 109 -7.43 26.58 0.02
N THR A 110 -6.34 26.28 -0.69
CA THR A 110 -6.21 25.08 -1.54
C THR A 110 -5.50 23.94 -0.81
N GLU A 111 -5.02 24.13 0.42
CA GLU A 111 -4.11 23.20 1.09
C GLU A 111 -4.69 21.79 1.24
N LEU A 112 -6.00 21.69 1.54
CA LEU A 112 -6.70 20.41 1.64
C LEU A 112 -6.82 19.70 0.28
N VAL A 113 -7.25 20.40 -0.76
CA VAL A 113 -7.41 19.81 -2.10
C VAL A 113 -6.05 19.51 -2.75
N ASP A 114 -5.03 20.34 -2.50
CA ASP A 114 -3.65 20.08 -2.92
C ASP A 114 -3.08 18.83 -2.25
N GLY A 115 -3.37 18.64 -0.95
CA GLY A 115 -3.01 17.43 -0.21
C GLY A 115 -3.70 16.19 -0.76
N ILE A 116 -5.02 16.26 -0.98
CA ILE A 116 -5.81 15.18 -1.60
C ILE A 116 -5.25 14.83 -2.97
N SER A 117 -5.06 15.83 -3.83
CA SER A 117 -4.52 15.65 -5.18
C SER A 117 -3.13 15.04 -5.21
N ARG A 118 -2.28 15.34 -4.22
CA ARG A 118 -0.95 14.72 -4.09
C ARG A 118 -1.02 13.23 -3.75
N VAL A 119 -2.01 12.82 -2.97
CA VAL A 119 -2.18 11.41 -2.58
C VAL A 119 -2.80 10.60 -3.71
N ILE A 120 -3.85 11.12 -4.34
CA ILE A 120 -4.59 10.38 -5.38
C ILE A 120 -3.96 10.49 -6.78
N GLY A 121 -3.07 11.47 -6.98
CA GLY A 121 -2.44 11.74 -8.29
C GLY A 121 -3.40 12.28 -9.35
N ALA A 122 -4.53 12.86 -8.95
CA ALA A 122 -5.58 13.40 -9.81
C ALA A 122 -6.03 14.78 -9.29
N GLN A 123 -6.73 15.55 -10.13
CA GLN A 123 -7.24 16.86 -9.72
C GLN A 123 -8.44 16.69 -8.79
N SER A 124 -8.57 17.56 -7.80
CA SER A 124 -9.66 17.51 -6.83
C SER A 124 -10.30 18.87 -6.62
N ALA A 125 -11.58 18.85 -6.24
CA ALA A 125 -12.32 20.06 -5.92
C ALA A 125 -13.40 19.78 -4.88
N ILE A 126 -13.76 20.82 -4.14
CA ILE A 126 -14.88 20.80 -3.21
C ILE A 126 -15.91 21.82 -3.69
N TYR A 127 -17.09 21.33 -4.01
CA TYR A 127 -18.24 22.13 -4.37
C TYR A 127 -19.08 22.41 -3.14
N ILE A 128 -19.56 23.65 -3.02
CA ILE A 128 -20.45 24.09 -1.96
C ILE A 128 -21.73 24.62 -2.59
N THR A 129 -22.87 24.27 -2.00
CA THR A 129 -24.16 24.77 -2.45
C THR A 129 -24.28 26.26 -2.12
N ASP A 130 -24.45 27.10 -3.13
CA ASP A 130 -24.71 28.52 -2.96
C ASP A 130 -26.04 28.74 -2.22
N LYS A 131 -26.07 29.70 -1.30
CA LYS A 131 -27.23 29.92 -0.42
C LYS A 131 -28.44 30.45 -1.17
N ASP A 132 -28.21 31.26 -2.21
CA ASP A 132 -29.23 32.00 -2.95
C ASP A 132 -29.67 31.21 -4.19
N THR A 133 -28.73 30.69 -4.98
CA THR A 133 -29.05 30.01 -6.25
C THR A 133 -29.29 28.51 -6.09
N LYS A 134 -28.86 27.91 -4.96
CA LYS A 134 -28.83 26.45 -4.74
C LYS A 134 -27.96 25.68 -5.75
N ILE A 135 -27.13 26.37 -6.51
CA ILE A 135 -26.20 25.78 -7.47
C ILE A 135 -24.92 25.37 -6.73
N LEU A 136 -24.32 24.26 -7.15
CA LEU A 136 -23.03 23.83 -6.62
C LEU A 136 -21.91 24.60 -7.33
N VAL A 137 -21.13 25.36 -6.56
CA VAL A 137 -19.99 26.14 -7.05
C VAL A 137 -18.71 25.55 -6.46
N ASN A 138 -17.65 25.35 -7.25
CA ASN A 138 -16.38 24.89 -6.69
C ASN A 138 -15.71 26.00 -5.85
N ASN A 139 -15.70 25.80 -4.54
CA ASN A 139 -15.19 26.80 -3.63
C ASN A 139 -13.66 26.70 -3.47
N THR A 140 -13.11 25.48 -3.56
CA THR A 140 -11.67 25.22 -3.59
C THR A 140 -11.37 24.10 -4.59
N THR A 141 -10.31 24.24 -5.37
CA THR A 141 -10.00 23.32 -6.47
C THR A 141 -8.52 23.35 -6.86
N THR A 142 -8.02 22.21 -7.32
CA THR A 142 -6.74 22.09 -8.02
C THR A 142 -6.93 22.08 -9.55
N LEU A 143 -8.15 22.22 -10.05
CA LEU A 143 -8.45 22.32 -11.49
C LEU A 143 -7.79 23.59 -12.04
N GLN A 144 -7.15 23.46 -13.19
CA GLN A 144 -6.48 24.57 -13.87
C GLN A 144 -6.83 24.57 -15.35
N ASP A 145 -6.88 25.77 -15.92
CA ASP A 145 -7.14 25.97 -17.34
C ASP A 145 -5.90 25.64 -18.21
N ALA A 146 -5.94 25.99 -19.49
CA ALA A 146 -4.82 25.78 -20.39
C ALA A 146 -3.59 26.68 -20.13
N ALA A 147 -3.78 27.81 -19.46
CA ALA A 147 -2.73 28.74 -19.06
C ALA A 147 -2.16 28.44 -17.66
N GLY A 148 -2.76 27.51 -16.91
CA GLY A 148 -2.38 27.16 -15.54
C GLY A 148 -3.09 27.98 -14.47
N GLU A 149 -4.12 28.77 -14.83
CA GLU A 149 -4.93 29.52 -13.88
C GLU A 149 -5.96 28.62 -13.21
N SER A 150 -6.20 28.82 -11.90
CA SER A 150 -7.15 28.04 -11.12
C SER A 150 -8.58 28.25 -11.61
N LEU A 151 -9.30 27.16 -11.87
CA LEU A 151 -10.69 27.15 -12.31
C LEU A 151 -11.68 27.25 -11.13
N LYS A 152 -11.43 28.17 -10.20
CA LYS A 152 -12.31 28.41 -9.04
C LYS A 152 -13.55 29.23 -9.43
N GLY A 153 -14.70 28.92 -8.83
CA GLY A 153 -15.99 29.54 -9.14
C GLY A 153 -16.77 28.89 -10.28
N MET A 154 -16.37 27.73 -10.78
CA MET A 154 -17.15 26.96 -11.75
C MET A 154 -18.41 26.38 -11.11
N GLU A 155 -19.52 26.51 -11.82
CA GLU A 155 -20.83 26.00 -11.45
C GLU A 155 -21.09 24.64 -12.10
N ILE A 156 -21.70 23.73 -11.36
CA ILE A 156 -22.28 22.52 -11.94
C ILE A 156 -23.60 22.90 -12.62
N ASP A 157 -23.77 22.49 -13.88
CA ASP A 157 -25.01 22.71 -14.63
C ASP A 157 -26.22 22.14 -13.86
N PRO A 158 -27.19 22.98 -13.44
CA PRO A 158 -28.35 22.54 -12.66
C PRO A 158 -29.26 21.55 -13.41
N GLU A 159 -29.29 21.60 -14.74
CA GLU A 159 -30.07 20.66 -15.57
C GLU A 159 -29.21 19.46 -16.06
N GLY A 160 -27.93 19.44 -15.68
CA GLY A 160 -26.97 18.44 -16.11
C GLY A 160 -27.10 17.09 -15.41
N PRO A 161 -26.53 16.02 -16.00
CA PRO A 161 -26.58 14.67 -15.45
C PRO A 161 -25.86 14.53 -14.11
N VAL A 162 -24.84 15.36 -13.86
CA VAL A 162 -24.11 15.42 -12.58
C VAL A 162 -25.05 15.88 -11.46
N MET A 163 -25.72 17.03 -11.64
CA MET A 163 -26.63 17.56 -10.63
C MET A 163 -27.82 16.63 -10.38
N ALA A 164 -28.35 15.99 -11.44
CA ALA A 164 -29.44 15.02 -11.33
C ALA A 164 -29.07 13.83 -10.43
N ALA A 165 -27.84 13.31 -10.54
CA ALA A 165 -27.34 12.22 -9.68
C ALA A 165 -27.11 12.68 -8.24
N LEU A 166 -26.48 13.84 -8.05
CA LEU A 166 -26.18 14.39 -6.73
C LEU A 166 -27.46 14.74 -5.94
N ALA A 167 -28.50 15.22 -6.62
CA ALA A 167 -29.79 15.56 -6.01
C ALA A 167 -30.50 14.35 -5.39
N VAL A 168 -30.27 13.13 -5.91
CA VAL A 168 -30.81 11.88 -5.36
C VAL A 168 -29.83 11.16 -4.43
N GLY A 169 -28.71 11.81 -4.06
CA GLY A 169 -27.72 11.26 -3.15
C GLY A 169 -26.80 10.20 -3.78
N GLN A 170 -26.70 10.16 -5.12
CA GLN A 170 -25.83 9.21 -5.81
C GLN A 170 -24.59 9.90 -6.38
N GLY A 171 -23.46 9.17 -6.38
CA GLY A 171 -22.26 9.59 -7.08
C GLY A 171 -22.43 9.51 -8.60
N TRP A 172 -21.76 10.39 -9.32
CA TRP A 172 -21.73 10.40 -10.79
C TRP A 172 -20.32 10.15 -11.29
N PHE A 173 -20.19 9.35 -12.36
CA PHE A 173 -18.92 9.01 -12.99
C PHE A 173 -19.08 9.10 -14.50
N GLY A 174 -18.21 9.84 -15.17
CA GLY A 174 -18.28 9.97 -16.62
C GLY A 174 -17.23 10.90 -17.21
N GLU A 175 -17.24 10.96 -18.54
CA GLU A 175 -16.49 11.97 -19.26
C GLU A 175 -17.30 13.26 -19.33
N GLU A 176 -16.67 14.38 -19.01
CA GLU A 176 -17.23 15.71 -19.16
C GLU A 176 -16.17 16.71 -19.62
N VAL A 177 -16.62 17.83 -20.17
CA VAL A 177 -15.72 18.88 -20.65
C VAL A 177 -15.72 20.03 -19.65
N LEU A 178 -14.61 20.20 -18.92
CA LEU A 178 -14.39 21.30 -18.00
C LEU A 178 -13.43 22.31 -18.63
N ALA A 179 -13.89 23.56 -18.79
CA ALA A 179 -13.10 24.66 -19.38
C ALA A 179 -12.43 24.29 -20.73
N GLY A 180 -13.11 23.51 -21.57
CA GLY A 180 -12.63 23.11 -22.90
C GLY A 180 -11.66 21.92 -22.91
N ARG A 181 -11.46 21.24 -21.78
CA ARG A 181 -10.69 19.98 -21.67
C ARG A 181 -11.60 18.85 -21.22
N SER A 182 -11.48 17.68 -21.86
CA SER A 182 -12.18 16.48 -21.41
C SER A 182 -11.51 15.90 -20.15
N TYR A 183 -12.33 15.59 -19.16
CA TYR A 183 -11.95 14.94 -17.91
C TYR A 183 -12.78 13.68 -17.71
N TYR A 184 -12.15 12.63 -17.20
CA TYR A 184 -12.87 11.56 -16.50
C TYR A 184 -13.10 12.02 -15.07
N SER A 185 -14.34 12.39 -14.79
CA SER A 185 -14.75 13.03 -13.56
C SER A 185 -15.61 12.11 -12.72
N ALA A 186 -15.42 12.21 -11.40
CA ALA A 186 -16.24 11.58 -10.39
C ALA A 186 -16.71 12.61 -9.36
N TYR A 187 -18.01 12.62 -9.11
CA TYR A 187 -18.64 13.47 -8.11
C TYR A 187 -19.32 12.60 -7.05
N PHE A 188 -19.22 13.01 -5.78
CA PHE A 188 -19.99 12.40 -4.70
C PHE A 188 -20.69 13.46 -3.86
N PRO A 189 -21.99 13.31 -3.54
CA PRO A 189 -22.72 14.31 -2.78
C PRO A 189 -22.31 14.28 -1.31
N VAL A 190 -22.24 15.46 -0.71
CA VAL A 190 -22.11 15.63 0.74
C VAL A 190 -23.43 16.20 1.23
N ASN A 191 -24.18 15.40 1.99
CA ASN A 191 -25.48 15.77 2.52
C ASN A 191 -25.36 16.28 3.96
N ARG A 192 -26.30 17.11 4.38
CA ARG A 192 -26.51 17.41 5.81
C ARG A 192 -27.28 16.26 6.46
N GLU A 193 -27.35 16.27 7.79
CA GLU A 193 -28.12 15.28 8.56
C GLU A 193 -29.62 15.27 8.19
N ASP A 194 -30.17 16.39 7.71
CA ASP A 194 -31.55 16.49 7.21
C ASP A 194 -31.74 15.95 5.78
N GLY A 195 -30.67 15.42 5.17
CA GLY A 195 -30.65 14.91 3.81
C GLY A 195 -30.43 15.97 2.72
N ALA A 196 -30.42 17.26 3.04
CA ALA A 196 -30.21 18.31 2.05
C ALA A 196 -28.77 18.30 1.50
N LEU A 197 -28.62 18.58 0.21
CA LEU A 197 -27.30 18.64 -0.44
C LEU A 197 -26.49 19.86 0.03
N ALA A 198 -25.43 19.62 0.80
CA ALA A 198 -24.55 20.64 1.32
C ALA A 198 -23.44 21.02 0.32
N GLY A 199 -22.98 20.05 -0.46
CA GLY A 199 -21.85 20.18 -1.37
C GLY A 199 -21.60 18.90 -2.16
N ALA A 200 -20.50 18.87 -2.90
CA ALA A 200 -20.02 17.66 -3.57
C ALA A 200 -18.49 17.60 -3.56
N LEU A 201 -17.96 16.39 -3.41
CA LEU A 201 -16.55 16.09 -3.63
C LEU A 201 -16.35 15.78 -5.11
N PHE A 202 -15.27 16.28 -5.68
CA PHE A 202 -14.89 16.04 -7.06
C PHE A 202 -13.47 15.49 -7.14
N VAL A 203 -13.30 14.48 -7.98
CA VAL A 203 -12.00 14.05 -8.49
C VAL A 203 -12.09 13.96 -10.01
N GLY A 204 -11.06 14.43 -10.70
CA GLY A 204 -10.98 14.32 -12.15
C GLY A 204 -9.56 14.12 -12.65
N GLU A 205 -9.42 13.32 -13.69
CA GLU A 205 -8.18 13.15 -14.43
C GLU A 205 -8.38 13.58 -15.90
N PRO A 206 -7.45 14.36 -16.50
CA PRO A 206 -7.57 14.76 -17.89
C PRO A 206 -7.57 13.53 -18.81
N VAL A 207 -8.50 13.45 -19.76
CA VAL A 207 -8.55 12.36 -20.75
C VAL A 207 -7.24 12.27 -21.52
N ALA A 208 -6.59 13.41 -21.78
CA ALA A 208 -5.29 13.47 -22.47
C ALA A 208 -4.18 12.66 -21.77
N ALA A 209 -4.17 12.60 -20.43
CA ALA A 209 -3.18 11.81 -19.68
C ALA A 209 -3.36 10.30 -19.91
N ILE A 210 -4.61 9.88 -20.16
CA ILE A 210 -4.97 8.51 -20.50
C ILE A 210 -4.71 8.25 -21.99
N GLU A 211 -5.00 9.22 -22.87
CA GLU A 211 -4.76 9.13 -24.32
C GLU A 211 -3.28 9.01 -24.69
N GLU A 212 -2.35 9.56 -23.91
CA GLU A 212 -0.92 9.41 -24.16
C GLU A 212 -0.49 7.93 -24.07
N SER A 213 -1.04 7.20 -23.11
CA SER A 213 -0.86 5.75 -22.99
C SER A 213 -1.51 4.98 -24.15
N VAL A 214 -2.68 5.42 -24.61
CA VAL A 214 -3.40 4.82 -25.76
C VAL A 214 -2.61 5.03 -27.07
N THR A 215 -2.10 6.24 -27.29
CA THR A 215 -1.39 6.64 -28.51
C THR A 215 -0.07 5.88 -28.65
N GLY A 216 0.66 5.68 -27.55
CA GLY A 216 1.87 4.85 -27.54
C GLY A 216 1.60 3.41 -27.97
N MET A 217 0.50 2.82 -27.48
CA MET A 217 0.13 1.45 -27.82
C MET A 217 -0.41 1.32 -29.26
N MET A 218 -1.19 2.30 -29.73
CA MET A 218 -1.63 2.37 -31.14
C MET A 218 -0.44 2.49 -32.10
N THR A 219 0.56 3.29 -31.75
CA THR A 219 1.78 3.45 -32.57
C THR A 219 2.55 2.14 -32.65
N LEU A 220 2.70 1.43 -31.53
CA LEU A 220 3.34 0.11 -31.50
C LEU A 220 2.57 -0.91 -32.36
N MET A 221 1.24 -0.94 -32.28
CA MET A 221 0.42 -1.83 -33.13
C MET A 221 0.56 -1.52 -34.61
N LEU A 222 0.58 -0.25 -34.99
CA LEU A 222 0.79 0.16 -36.39
C LEU A 222 2.17 -0.25 -36.90
N VAL A 223 3.22 -0.12 -36.08
CA VAL A 223 4.57 -0.56 -36.43
C VAL A 223 4.63 -2.07 -36.63
N ILE A 224 4.02 -2.85 -35.73
CA ILE A 224 3.95 -4.31 -35.85
C ILE A 224 3.15 -4.69 -37.09
N ALA A 225 1.96 -4.12 -37.30
CA ALA A 225 1.13 -4.37 -38.46
C ALA A 225 1.86 -4.07 -39.78
N LEU A 226 2.57 -2.95 -39.86
CA LEU A 226 3.37 -2.57 -41.02
C LEU A 226 4.53 -3.55 -41.24
N ALA A 227 5.27 -3.89 -40.17
CA ALA A 227 6.38 -4.82 -40.23
C ALA A 227 5.92 -6.21 -40.69
N THR A 228 4.83 -6.74 -40.13
CA THR A 228 4.25 -8.03 -40.51
C THR A 228 3.76 -8.01 -41.96
N THR A 229 3.12 -6.93 -42.40
CA THR A 229 2.65 -6.78 -43.79
C THR A 229 3.82 -6.71 -44.78
N LEU A 230 4.90 -5.99 -44.43
CA LEU A 230 6.10 -5.92 -45.26
C LEU A 230 6.83 -7.26 -45.34
N VAL A 231 6.97 -7.98 -44.21
CA VAL A 231 7.62 -9.30 -44.18
C VAL A 231 6.81 -10.33 -44.96
N LEU A 232 5.50 -10.45 -44.70
CA LEU A 232 4.64 -11.40 -45.42
C LEU A 232 4.45 -11.01 -46.89
N GLY A 233 4.36 -9.71 -47.19
CA GLY A 233 4.31 -9.19 -48.55
C GLY A 233 5.60 -9.45 -49.34
N LEU A 234 6.76 -9.31 -48.70
CA LEU A 234 8.06 -9.63 -49.30
C LEU A 234 8.20 -11.14 -49.51
N ILE A 235 7.80 -11.97 -48.54
CA ILE A 235 7.78 -13.44 -48.68
C ILE A 235 6.86 -13.86 -49.83
N GLY A 236 5.64 -13.31 -49.89
CA GLY A 236 4.69 -13.57 -50.97
C GLY A 236 5.20 -13.12 -52.34
N TYR A 237 5.83 -11.95 -52.42
CA TYR A 237 6.44 -11.45 -53.65
C TYR A 237 7.61 -12.32 -54.11
N LEU A 238 8.52 -12.70 -53.20
CA LEU A 238 9.63 -13.60 -53.49
C LEU A 238 9.15 -14.99 -53.93
N ALA A 239 8.10 -15.53 -53.30
CA ALA A 239 7.47 -16.79 -53.71
C ALA A 239 6.80 -16.67 -55.10
N SER A 240 6.17 -15.55 -55.42
CA SER A 240 5.61 -15.31 -56.76
C SER A 240 6.70 -15.27 -57.85
N LEU A 241 7.89 -14.78 -57.51
CA LEU A 241 9.02 -14.71 -58.43
C LEU A 241 9.62 -16.09 -58.73
N THR A 242 9.61 -17.02 -57.78
CA THR A 242 10.16 -18.37 -57.96
C THR A 242 9.17 -19.29 -58.68
N ILE A 243 7.86 -19.16 -58.43
CA ILE A 243 6.85 -20.06 -58.98
C ILE A 243 6.42 -19.65 -60.40
N THR A 244 6.28 -18.36 -60.70
CA THR A 244 5.68 -17.90 -61.98
C THR A 244 6.70 -17.59 -63.08
N LYS A 245 8.02 -17.63 -62.80
CA LYS A 245 9.07 -17.47 -63.82
C LYS A 245 9.26 -18.70 -64.74
N PRO A 246 9.21 -19.94 -64.25
CA PRO A 246 9.48 -21.11 -65.09
C PRO A 246 8.32 -21.47 -66.04
N ILE A 247 7.08 -21.24 -65.63
CA ILE A 247 5.87 -21.71 -66.36
C ILE A 247 5.81 -21.22 -67.82
N PRO A 248 6.00 -19.92 -68.15
CA PRO A 248 5.92 -19.47 -69.54
C PRO A 248 7.05 -20.02 -70.40
N ARG A 249 8.22 -20.27 -69.82
CA ARG A 249 9.40 -20.82 -70.53
C ARG A 249 9.25 -22.31 -70.80
N ILE A 250 8.66 -23.07 -69.86
CA ILE A 250 8.30 -24.47 -70.08
C ILE A 250 7.17 -24.58 -71.12
N ALA A 251 6.18 -23.68 -71.06
CA ALA A 251 5.11 -23.63 -72.07
C ALA A 251 5.64 -23.27 -73.47
N GLN A 252 6.56 -22.31 -73.58
CA GLN A 252 7.23 -22.00 -74.85
C GLN A 252 8.08 -23.16 -75.38
N ALA A 253 8.82 -23.84 -74.52
CA ALA A 253 9.54 -25.06 -74.90
C ALA A 253 8.57 -26.12 -75.41
N MET A 254 7.42 -26.32 -74.74
CA MET A 254 6.42 -27.29 -75.16
C MET A 254 5.77 -26.94 -76.52
N VAL A 255 5.52 -25.66 -76.81
CA VAL A 255 5.04 -25.22 -78.12
C VAL A 255 6.10 -25.43 -79.21
N ALA A 256 7.36 -25.08 -78.95
CA ALA A 256 8.45 -25.30 -79.90
C ALA A 256 8.67 -26.79 -80.22
N ILE A 257 8.54 -27.66 -79.21
CA ILE A 257 8.63 -29.12 -79.37
C ILE A 257 7.43 -29.66 -80.16
N ALA A 258 6.22 -29.15 -79.91
CA ALA A 258 5.01 -29.55 -80.64
C ALA A 258 5.02 -29.12 -82.12
N GLU A 259 5.74 -28.05 -82.45
CA GLU A 259 5.95 -27.56 -83.83
C GLU A 259 7.14 -28.24 -84.54
N GLY A 260 7.76 -29.25 -83.92
CA GLY A 260 8.83 -30.06 -84.50
C GLY A 260 10.25 -29.51 -84.33
N ALA A 261 10.45 -28.48 -83.50
CA ALA A 261 11.76 -27.91 -83.19
C ALA A 261 12.42 -28.63 -82.00
N TYR A 262 12.89 -29.86 -82.22
CA TYR A 262 13.39 -30.76 -81.18
C TYR A 262 14.81 -30.42 -80.65
N ASP A 263 15.51 -29.47 -81.25
CA ASP A 263 16.81 -28.96 -80.77
C ASP A 263 16.69 -27.98 -79.59
N THR A 264 15.47 -27.68 -79.14
CA THR A 264 15.18 -26.70 -78.08
C THR A 264 15.38 -27.29 -76.68
N GLU A 265 16.30 -26.75 -75.87
CA GLU A 265 16.52 -27.24 -74.50
C GLU A 265 15.32 -26.93 -73.58
N VAL A 266 14.82 -27.92 -72.81
CA VAL A 266 13.75 -27.68 -71.83
C VAL A 266 14.38 -27.15 -70.53
N PRO A 267 14.11 -25.89 -70.15
CA PRO A 267 14.69 -25.30 -68.95
C PRO A 267 14.02 -25.86 -67.67
N TYR A 268 14.67 -25.70 -66.52
CA TYR A 268 14.12 -26.00 -65.18
C TYR A 268 13.92 -27.48 -64.80
N ARG A 269 14.56 -28.42 -65.52
CA ARG A 269 14.50 -29.88 -65.27
C ARG A 269 14.95 -30.32 -63.86
N MET A 270 15.84 -29.55 -63.24
CA MET A 270 16.45 -29.86 -61.93
C MET A 270 15.64 -29.35 -60.72
N LEU A 271 14.49 -28.71 -60.92
CA LEU A 271 13.63 -28.29 -59.81
C LEU A 271 12.91 -29.49 -59.17
N GLY A 272 12.96 -29.58 -57.84
CA GLY A 272 12.38 -30.70 -57.07
C GLY A 272 10.87 -30.60 -56.81
N ASN A 273 10.20 -29.57 -57.32
CA ASN A 273 8.77 -29.31 -57.11
C ASN A 273 7.92 -29.64 -58.36
N GLU A 274 6.61 -29.40 -58.29
CA GLU A 274 5.61 -29.70 -59.32
C GLU A 274 5.94 -29.03 -60.67
N VAL A 275 6.57 -27.86 -60.64
CA VAL A 275 7.01 -27.14 -61.85
C VAL A 275 8.20 -27.83 -62.53
N GLY A 276 9.14 -28.36 -61.75
CA GLY A 276 10.18 -29.23 -62.28
C GLY A 276 9.63 -30.59 -62.76
N GLY A 277 8.57 -31.09 -62.12
CA GLY A 277 7.79 -32.23 -62.61
C GLY A 277 7.23 -32.00 -64.02
N MET A 278 6.63 -30.82 -64.26
CA MET A 278 6.17 -30.42 -65.59
C MET A 278 7.31 -30.27 -66.60
N ALA A 279 8.45 -29.67 -66.22
CA ALA A 279 9.61 -29.54 -67.10
C ALA A 279 10.20 -30.89 -67.54
N ARG A 280 10.26 -31.87 -66.62
CA ARG A 280 10.68 -33.24 -66.94
C ARG A 280 9.69 -33.95 -67.86
N ALA A 281 8.39 -33.75 -67.66
CA ALA A 281 7.37 -34.31 -68.56
C ALA A 281 7.49 -33.75 -70.00
N VAL A 282 7.79 -32.45 -70.14
CA VAL A 282 8.03 -31.80 -71.44
C VAL A 282 9.34 -32.26 -72.08
N GLU A 283 10.39 -32.51 -71.29
CA GLU A 283 11.66 -33.09 -71.76
C GLU A 283 11.48 -34.48 -72.37
N VAL A 284 10.70 -35.34 -71.69
CA VAL A 284 10.34 -36.68 -72.20
C VAL A 284 9.59 -36.57 -73.53
N PHE A 285 8.73 -35.56 -73.69
CA PHE A 285 8.05 -35.27 -74.95
C PHE A 285 9.03 -34.83 -76.06
N ARG A 286 10.04 -34.00 -75.75
CA ARG A 286 11.11 -33.64 -76.71
C ARG A 286 11.92 -34.85 -77.13
N GLU A 287 12.35 -35.66 -76.16
CA GLU A 287 13.20 -36.82 -76.37
C GLU A 287 12.48 -37.89 -77.21
N ASN A 288 11.18 -38.06 -76.99
CA ASN A 288 10.34 -38.93 -77.81
C ASN A 288 10.12 -38.36 -79.22
N GLY A 289 9.95 -37.05 -79.38
CA GLY A 289 9.84 -36.41 -80.70
C GLY A 289 11.12 -36.48 -81.54
N LEU A 290 12.29 -36.38 -80.89
CA LEU A 290 13.61 -36.53 -81.53
C LEU A 290 13.91 -38.01 -81.89
N ARG A 291 13.46 -38.98 -81.07
CA ARG A 291 13.52 -40.42 -81.39
C ARG A 291 12.61 -40.84 -82.53
N VAL A 292 11.44 -40.22 -82.69
CA VAL A 292 10.45 -40.59 -83.72
C VAL A 292 10.82 -40.05 -85.12
N SER A 293 11.71 -39.06 -85.23
CA SER A 293 12.21 -38.51 -86.51
C SER A 293 13.33 -39.34 -87.17
N GLU A 294 13.97 -40.27 -86.45
CA GLU A 294 15.05 -41.14 -86.98
C GLU A 294 14.74 -42.65 -86.92
N MET A 295 13.48 -43.04 -86.72
CA MET A 295 13.11 -44.45 -86.76
C MET A 295 12.81 -44.92 -88.19
N THR A 296 13.79 -45.60 -88.78
CA THR A 296 13.58 -46.51 -89.92
C THR A 296 13.08 -47.87 -89.42
N GLU A 297 12.22 -48.52 -90.21
CA GLU A 297 11.46 -49.77 -89.93
C GLU A 297 12.29 -51.02 -89.54
N ALA A 298 13.60 -50.91 -89.29
CA ALA A 298 14.48 -52.06 -89.03
C ALA A 298 14.79 -52.34 -87.54
N GLU A 299 14.59 -51.37 -86.62
CA GLU A 299 14.91 -51.57 -85.18
C GLU A 299 13.70 -52.08 -84.37
N ALA A 300 12.47 -51.95 -84.89
CA ALA A 300 11.24 -52.39 -84.23
C ALA A 300 11.09 -53.93 -84.17
N ALA A 301 11.91 -54.69 -84.91
CA ALA A 301 11.81 -56.14 -85.00
C ALA A 301 12.77 -56.93 -84.08
N ARG A 302 13.78 -56.29 -83.47
CA ARG A 302 14.72 -57.00 -82.55
C ARG A 302 14.27 -56.97 -81.08
N ILE A 303 13.45 -56.01 -80.69
CA ILE A 303 12.97 -55.82 -79.30
C ILE A 303 11.98 -56.94 -78.90
N VAL A 304 11.21 -57.47 -79.86
CA VAL A 304 10.13 -58.47 -79.60
C VAL A 304 10.65 -59.86 -79.19
N ALA A 305 11.89 -60.24 -79.54
CA ALA A 305 12.42 -61.58 -79.23
C ALA A 305 13.14 -61.67 -77.87
N GLU A 306 13.56 -60.55 -77.29
CA GLU A 306 14.15 -60.45 -75.94
C GLU A 306 13.07 -60.16 -74.86
N GLU A 307 11.85 -59.81 -75.33
CA GLU A 307 10.68 -59.41 -74.55
C GLU A 307 10.13 -60.52 -73.64
N GLU A 308 10.24 -61.80 -74.02
CA GLU A 308 9.59 -62.90 -73.29
C GLU A 308 10.41 -63.34 -72.05
N ASN A 309 11.73 -63.48 -72.19
CA ASN A 309 12.63 -63.75 -71.06
C ASN A 309 12.71 -62.56 -70.10
N ARG A 310 12.71 -61.33 -70.65
CA ARG A 310 12.64 -60.10 -69.85
C ARG A 310 11.28 -59.96 -69.16
N ARG A 311 10.16 -60.32 -69.78
CA ARG A 311 8.83 -60.29 -69.13
C ARG A 311 8.74 -61.28 -67.97
N GLN A 312 9.24 -62.50 -68.11
CA GLN A 312 9.24 -63.47 -67.00
C GLN A 312 10.18 -63.04 -65.86
N MET A 313 11.40 -62.61 -66.19
CA MET A 313 12.36 -62.13 -65.18
C MET A 313 11.86 -60.86 -64.48
N MET A 314 11.27 -59.91 -65.22
CA MET A 314 10.67 -58.69 -64.66
C MET A 314 9.40 -58.97 -63.87
N ALA A 315 8.56 -59.94 -64.26
CA ALA A 315 7.38 -60.33 -63.48
C ALA A 315 7.78 -60.97 -62.14
N GLN A 316 8.83 -61.79 -62.12
CA GLN A 316 9.34 -62.41 -60.89
C GLN A 316 10.03 -61.37 -59.98
N LEU A 317 10.78 -60.42 -60.55
CA LEU A 317 11.34 -59.26 -59.84
C LEU A 317 10.23 -58.39 -59.25
N GLN A 318 9.21 -58.05 -60.06
CA GLN A 318 8.11 -57.19 -59.66
C GLN A 318 7.24 -57.86 -58.60
N SER A 319 7.07 -59.19 -58.63
CA SER A 319 6.38 -59.92 -57.57
C SER A 319 7.20 -59.97 -56.27
N ALA A 320 8.48 -60.35 -56.34
CA ALA A 320 9.31 -60.56 -55.15
C ALA A 320 9.73 -59.26 -54.45
N PHE A 321 10.07 -58.22 -55.21
CA PHE A 321 10.34 -56.89 -54.65
C PHE A 321 9.06 -56.11 -54.39
N GLY A 322 8.04 -56.26 -55.23
CA GLY A 322 6.75 -55.58 -55.06
C GLY A 322 6.07 -55.95 -53.76
N GLU A 323 6.06 -57.23 -53.36
CA GLU A 323 5.50 -57.65 -52.07
C GLU A 323 6.17 -56.95 -50.87
N VAL A 324 7.51 -56.85 -50.88
CA VAL A 324 8.28 -56.19 -49.82
C VAL A 324 8.09 -54.68 -49.84
N VAL A 325 8.03 -54.07 -51.03
CA VAL A 325 7.81 -52.63 -51.19
C VAL A 325 6.39 -52.25 -50.79
N ASP A 326 5.38 -53.01 -51.20
CA ASP A 326 3.98 -52.78 -50.83
C ASP A 326 3.78 -52.94 -49.32
N ALA A 327 4.41 -53.96 -48.70
CA ALA A 327 4.44 -54.12 -47.25
C ALA A 327 5.11 -52.91 -46.56
N ALA A 328 6.27 -52.46 -47.05
CA ALA A 328 6.98 -51.30 -46.50
C ALA A 328 6.19 -49.98 -46.67
N VAL A 329 5.48 -49.81 -47.79
CA VAL A 329 4.56 -48.67 -48.03
C VAL A 329 3.37 -48.71 -47.07
N ALA A 330 2.89 -49.91 -46.72
CA ALA A 330 1.87 -50.10 -45.69
C ALA A 330 2.41 -49.97 -44.25
N GLY A 331 3.72 -49.79 -44.07
CA GLY A 331 4.38 -49.64 -42.76
C GLY A 331 4.81 -50.96 -42.10
N ASP A 332 4.71 -52.09 -42.80
CA ASP A 332 5.22 -53.38 -42.35
C ASP A 332 6.62 -53.63 -42.91
N PHE A 333 7.63 -53.41 -42.06
CA PHE A 333 9.04 -53.62 -42.40
C PHE A 333 9.55 -55.01 -42.00
N THR A 334 8.69 -56.00 -41.74
CA THR A 334 9.13 -57.37 -41.38
C THR A 334 9.39 -58.26 -42.60
N HIS A 335 8.81 -57.91 -43.75
CA HIS A 335 8.92 -58.67 -45.00
C HIS A 335 10.32 -58.55 -45.63
N ARG A 336 10.79 -59.63 -46.28
CA ARG A 336 12.13 -59.70 -46.89
C ARG A 336 12.05 -60.37 -48.26
N VAL A 337 12.90 -59.93 -49.19
CA VAL A 337 13.07 -60.57 -50.50
C VAL A 337 13.79 -61.89 -50.26
N SER A 338 13.06 -63.00 -50.39
CA SER A 338 13.55 -64.38 -50.18
C SER A 338 13.80 -65.14 -51.49
N ALA A 339 13.45 -64.56 -52.64
CA ALA A 339 13.69 -65.15 -53.95
C ALA A 339 15.18 -65.09 -54.32
N GLU A 340 15.73 -66.21 -54.81
CA GLU A 340 17.08 -66.28 -55.37
C GLU A 340 17.03 -66.11 -56.90
N PHE A 341 17.84 -65.19 -57.42
CA PHE A 341 17.94 -64.92 -58.85
C PHE A 341 19.21 -65.56 -59.45
N PRO A 342 19.19 -65.97 -60.73
CA PRO A 342 20.40 -66.44 -61.42
C PRO A 342 21.48 -65.36 -61.57
N ASP A 343 21.08 -64.09 -61.48
CA ASP A 343 21.93 -62.92 -61.62
C ASP A 343 22.47 -62.45 -60.25
N ALA A 344 23.79 -62.29 -60.16
CA ALA A 344 24.45 -61.90 -58.92
C ALA A 344 24.18 -60.43 -58.51
N GLU A 345 23.95 -59.53 -59.48
CA GLU A 345 23.60 -58.14 -59.22
C GLU A 345 22.18 -58.03 -58.64
N LEU A 346 21.25 -58.85 -59.11
CA LEU A 346 19.89 -58.92 -58.57
C LEU A 346 19.84 -59.44 -57.12
N ASN A 347 20.66 -60.44 -56.79
CA ASN A 347 20.82 -60.89 -55.40
C ASN A 347 21.50 -59.81 -54.52
N GLY A 348 22.43 -59.04 -55.08
CA GLY A 348 23.00 -57.86 -54.43
C GLY A 348 21.94 -56.79 -54.12
N LEU A 349 21.05 -56.51 -55.08
CA LEU A 349 19.92 -55.59 -54.92
C LEU A 349 18.93 -56.09 -53.86
N ALA A 350 18.60 -57.39 -53.85
CA ALA A 350 17.76 -58.00 -52.82
C ALA A 350 18.39 -57.83 -51.42
N GLY A 351 19.71 -58.01 -51.31
CA GLY A 351 20.46 -57.73 -50.09
C GLY A 351 20.41 -56.26 -49.65
N SER A 352 20.54 -55.32 -50.59
CA SER A 352 20.41 -53.87 -50.32
C SER A 352 19.00 -53.49 -49.86
N VAL A 353 17.96 -54.03 -50.48
CA VAL A 353 16.55 -53.80 -50.08
C VAL A 353 16.28 -54.39 -48.69
N ASN A 354 16.72 -55.61 -48.43
CA ASN A 354 16.58 -56.23 -47.11
C ASN A 354 17.32 -55.45 -46.01
N ASN A 355 18.51 -54.91 -46.30
CA ASN A 355 19.25 -54.05 -45.36
C ASN A 355 18.54 -52.71 -45.11
N LEU A 356 17.98 -52.09 -46.15
CA LEU A 356 17.20 -50.86 -46.02
C LEU A 356 15.97 -51.09 -45.14
N VAL A 357 15.17 -52.10 -45.46
CA VAL A 357 13.95 -52.45 -44.71
C VAL A 357 14.29 -52.86 -43.27
N SER A 358 15.35 -53.64 -43.04
CA SER A 358 15.84 -53.98 -41.69
C SER A 358 16.30 -52.78 -40.87
N THR A 359 16.89 -51.77 -41.52
CA THR A 359 17.30 -50.53 -40.84
C THR A 359 16.10 -49.66 -40.51
N MET A 360 15.13 -49.55 -41.43
CA MET A 360 13.86 -48.87 -41.18
C MET A 360 13.09 -49.54 -40.04
N ASP A 361 12.92 -50.87 -40.09
CA ASP A 361 12.25 -51.68 -39.06
C ASP A 361 12.82 -51.41 -37.66
N ARG A 362 14.14 -51.56 -37.49
CA ARG A 362 14.81 -51.28 -36.22
C ARG A 362 14.63 -49.84 -35.75
N SER A 363 14.80 -48.87 -36.66
CA SER A 363 14.70 -47.45 -36.30
C SER A 363 13.28 -47.06 -35.88
N VAL A 364 12.25 -47.50 -36.61
CA VAL A 364 10.84 -47.21 -36.31
C VAL A 364 10.41 -47.94 -35.03
N ALA A 365 10.84 -49.19 -34.84
CA ALA A 365 10.56 -49.94 -33.62
C ALA A 365 11.22 -49.29 -32.39
N GLU A 366 12.45 -48.81 -32.50
CA GLU A 366 13.14 -48.15 -31.38
C GLU A 366 12.54 -46.77 -31.08
N VAL A 367 12.24 -45.95 -32.09
CA VAL A 367 11.50 -44.68 -31.91
C VAL A 367 10.15 -44.96 -31.24
N GLY A 368 9.40 -45.95 -31.72
CA GLY A 368 8.12 -46.34 -31.16
C GLY A 368 8.22 -46.76 -29.69
N SER A 369 9.26 -47.51 -29.33
CA SER A 369 9.55 -47.92 -27.95
C SER A 369 9.86 -46.73 -27.04
N VAL A 370 10.69 -45.79 -27.48
CA VAL A 370 11.03 -44.59 -26.70
C VAL A 370 9.82 -43.66 -26.56
N LEU A 371 9.07 -43.43 -27.63
CA LEU A 371 7.84 -42.64 -27.57
C LEU A 371 6.77 -43.30 -26.69
N ALA A 372 6.66 -44.64 -26.70
CA ALA A 372 5.79 -45.38 -25.81
C ALA A 372 6.22 -45.23 -24.34
N ALA A 373 7.53 -45.21 -24.06
CA ALA A 373 8.04 -44.95 -22.71
C ALA A 373 7.72 -43.51 -22.26
N LEU A 374 7.94 -42.51 -23.12
CA LEU A 374 7.59 -41.11 -22.86
C LEU A 374 6.09 -40.93 -22.59
N ALA A 375 5.23 -41.63 -23.35
CA ALA A 375 3.79 -41.61 -23.14
C ALA A 375 3.36 -42.23 -21.81
N ASN A 376 4.14 -43.20 -21.30
CA ASN A 376 3.99 -43.79 -19.96
C ASN A 376 4.85 -43.07 -18.90
N THR A 377 5.20 -41.80 -19.15
CA THR A 377 5.98 -40.93 -18.25
C THR A 377 7.34 -41.46 -17.82
N ASP A 378 7.89 -42.45 -18.54
CA ASP A 378 9.24 -42.93 -18.37
C ASP A 378 10.21 -42.11 -19.25
N LEU A 379 10.90 -41.17 -18.61
CA LEU A 379 11.88 -40.30 -19.25
C LEU A 379 13.29 -40.89 -19.22
N THR A 380 13.49 -42.16 -18.85
CA THR A 380 14.81 -42.80 -18.78
C THR A 380 15.23 -43.47 -20.09
N ARG A 381 14.27 -43.80 -20.97
CA ARG A 381 14.55 -44.49 -22.23
C ARG A 381 15.16 -43.56 -23.28
N ARG A 382 16.13 -44.08 -24.04
CA ARG A 382 16.80 -43.36 -25.14
C ARG A 382 16.96 -44.28 -26.34
N MET A 383 17.02 -43.69 -27.52
CA MET A 383 17.47 -44.38 -28.73
C MET A 383 18.98 -44.58 -28.65
N THR A 384 19.41 -45.83 -28.71
CA THR A 384 20.79 -46.30 -28.58
C THR A 384 21.37 -46.82 -29.89
N GLY A 385 20.53 -47.22 -30.85
CA GLY A 385 20.96 -47.77 -32.13
C GLY A 385 21.96 -46.88 -32.92
N ASP A 386 22.83 -47.53 -33.69
CA ASP A 386 23.80 -46.88 -34.58
C ASP A 386 23.14 -46.55 -35.93
N TYR A 387 22.68 -45.31 -36.06
CA TYR A 387 22.03 -44.78 -37.26
C TYR A 387 22.89 -43.75 -37.98
N GLN A 388 22.62 -43.53 -39.27
CA GLN A 388 23.30 -42.53 -40.10
C GLN A 388 22.27 -41.64 -40.84
N GLY A 389 22.73 -40.47 -41.32
CA GLY A 389 21.89 -39.56 -42.10
C GLY A 389 20.62 -39.11 -41.35
N ALA A 390 19.46 -39.16 -42.02
CA ALA A 390 18.18 -38.73 -41.45
C ALA A 390 17.76 -39.53 -40.20
N LEU A 391 18.12 -40.82 -40.11
CA LEU A 391 17.81 -41.63 -38.93
C LEU A 391 18.68 -41.26 -37.71
N ALA A 392 19.92 -40.82 -37.95
CA ALA A 392 20.76 -40.27 -36.88
C ALA A 392 20.17 -38.96 -36.32
N GLN A 393 19.65 -38.11 -37.21
CA GLN A 393 18.95 -36.90 -36.82
C GLN A 393 17.68 -37.23 -36.02
N LEU A 394 16.89 -38.21 -36.47
CA LEU A 394 15.70 -38.67 -35.74
C LEU A 394 16.04 -39.20 -34.33
N LYS A 395 17.12 -39.96 -34.19
CA LYS A 395 17.67 -40.38 -32.88
C LYS A 395 18.01 -39.17 -32.01
N ALA A 396 18.75 -38.20 -32.57
CA ALA A 396 19.16 -37.01 -31.84
C ALA A 396 17.94 -36.19 -31.38
N ASP A 397 16.97 -35.95 -32.26
CA ASP A 397 15.77 -35.18 -31.94
C ASP A 397 14.88 -35.89 -30.91
N THR A 398 14.71 -37.21 -31.03
CA THR A 398 13.94 -38.01 -30.06
C THR A 398 14.58 -37.99 -28.67
N ASN A 399 15.91 -38.17 -28.61
CA ASN A 399 16.64 -38.10 -27.34
C ASN A 399 16.63 -36.68 -26.76
N ALA A 400 16.73 -35.64 -27.59
CA ALA A 400 16.68 -34.24 -27.15
C ALA A 400 15.33 -33.87 -26.53
N VAL A 401 14.22 -34.42 -27.03
CA VAL A 401 12.90 -34.25 -26.39
C VAL A 401 12.88 -34.90 -25.01
N ALA A 402 13.38 -36.13 -24.90
CA ALA A 402 13.43 -36.84 -23.63
C ALA A 402 14.33 -36.11 -22.61
N GLU A 403 15.50 -35.61 -23.02
CA GLU A 403 16.40 -34.80 -22.19
C GLU A 403 15.74 -33.51 -21.72
N ARG A 404 15.14 -32.73 -22.61
CA ARG A 404 14.47 -31.47 -22.24
C ARG A 404 13.32 -31.69 -21.26
N LEU A 405 12.52 -32.74 -21.46
CA LEU A 405 11.47 -33.08 -20.51
C LEU A 405 12.05 -33.54 -19.17
N SER A 406 13.12 -34.35 -19.17
CA SER A 406 13.81 -34.73 -17.93
C SER A 406 14.33 -33.52 -17.16
N ASP A 407 14.92 -32.54 -17.85
CA ASP A 407 15.44 -31.31 -17.24
C ASP A 407 14.32 -30.46 -16.64
N VAL A 408 13.22 -30.25 -17.37
CA VAL A 408 12.07 -29.47 -16.88
C VAL A 408 11.45 -30.13 -15.64
N VAL A 409 11.19 -31.44 -15.70
CA VAL A 409 10.61 -32.19 -14.56
C VAL A 409 11.58 -32.20 -13.37
N GLY A 410 12.89 -32.33 -13.61
CA GLY A 410 13.92 -32.23 -12.58
C GLY A 410 13.94 -30.86 -11.89
N GLN A 411 13.89 -29.77 -12.66
CA GLN A 411 13.82 -28.40 -12.14
C GLN A 411 12.53 -28.15 -11.34
N LEU A 412 11.39 -28.70 -11.78
CA LEU A 412 10.13 -28.59 -11.05
C LEU A 412 10.21 -29.30 -9.69
N ARG A 413 10.81 -30.49 -9.63
CA ARG A 413 11.04 -31.23 -8.38
C ARG A 413 11.94 -30.46 -7.41
N GLU A 414 13.03 -29.88 -7.93
CA GLU A 414 13.94 -29.05 -7.13
C GLU A 414 13.23 -27.80 -6.59
N THR A 415 12.51 -27.09 -7.47
CA THR A 415 11.76 -25.87 -7.13
C THR A 415 10.70 -26.15 -6.07
N SER A 416 9.95 -27.25 -6.19
CA SER A 416 8.96 -27.69 -5.19
C SER A 416 9.62 -27.96 -3.82
N GLY A 417 10.78 -28.64 -3.83
CA GLY A 417 11.55 -28.88 -2.62
C GLY A 417 12.03 -27.59 -1.94
N THR A 418 12.56 -26.63 -2.72
CA THR A 418 12.95 -25.31 -2.19
C THR A 418 11.75 -24.53 -1.66
N LEU A 419 10.62 -24.58 -2.37
CA LEU A 419 9.39 -23.92 -1.94
C LEU A 419 8.91 -24.45 -0.57
N LYS A 420 8.92 -25.77 -0.36
CA LYS A 420 8.56 -26.39 0.93
C LYS A 420 9.46 -25.96 2.09
N VAL A 421 10.77 -25.84 1.83
CA VAL A 421 11.70 -25.34 2.85
C VAL A 421 11.38 -23.89 3.19
N ALA A 422 11.20 -23.04 2.18
CA ALA A 422 10.86 -21.63 2.38
C ALA A 422 9.52 -21.46 3.13
N THR A 423 8.47 -22.21 2.77
CA THR A 423 7.18 -22.15 3.48
C THR A 423 7.31 -22.61 4.93
N SER A 424 8.13 -23.63 5.21
CA SER A 424 8.39 -24.07 6.59
C SER A 424 9.14 -23.01 7.42
N GLU A 425 10.05 -22.26 6.82
CA GLU A 425 10.74 -21.14 7.49
C GLU A 425 9.77 -19.98 7.76
N ILE A 426 8.92 -19.63 6.79
CA ILE A 426 7.88 -18.61 6.97
C ILE A 426 6.91 -19.04 8.08
N LEU A 427 6.49 -20.31 8.13
CA LEU A 427 5.61 -20.83 9.19
C LEU A 427 6.23 -20.68 10.58
N SER A 428 7.53 -20.97 10.71
CA SER A 428 8.24 -20.76 11.96
C SER A 428 8.27 -19.27 12.34
N GLY A 429 8.47 -18.38 11.37
CA GLY A 429 8.44 -16.93 11.59
C GLY A 429 7.05 -16.41 11.97
N ALA A 430 5.99 -16.92 11.35
CA ALA A 430 4.61 -16.59 11.66
C ALA A 430 4.23 -17.03 13.10
N ASN A 431 4.69 -18.22 13.52
CA ASN A 431 4.50 -18.69 14.90
C ASN A 431 5.25 -17.82 15.93
N ASP A 432 6.49 -17.40 15.66
CA ASP A 432 7.21 -16.45 16.54
C ASP A 432 6.48 -15.10 16.61
N LEU A 433 5.98 -14.61 15.47
CA LEU A 433 5.19 -13.38 15.42
C LEU A 433 3.90 -13.51 16.23
N SER A 434 3.19 -14.66 16.16
CA SER A 434 2.00 -14.95 16.98
C SER A 434 2.31 -14.85 18.47
N GLU A 435 3.40 -15.50 18.91
CA GLU A 435 3.80 -15.51 20.31
C GLU A 435 4.16 -14.10 20.80
N ARG A 436 4.92 -13.34 19.99
CA ARG A 436 5.26 -11.95 20.28
C ARG A 436 4.03 -11.04 20.33
N THR A 437 3.08 -11.23 19.42
CA THR A 437 1.82 -10.46 19.38
C THR A 437 0.99 -10.74 20.63
N THR A 438 0.93 -11.99 21.08
CA THR A 438 0.24 -12.38 22.32
C THR A 438 0.91 -11.76 23.56
N ARG A 439 2.24 -11.81 23.63
CA ARG A 439 3.00 -11.14 24.70
C ARG A 439 2.81 -9.62 24.69
N GLN A 440 2.78 -9.01 23.50
CA GLN A 440 2.54 -7.58 23.34
C GLN A 440 1.14 -7.18 23.81
N ALA A 441 0.11 -7.97 23.50
CA ALA A 441 -1.24 -7.74 23.99
C ALA A 441 -1.29 -7.71 25.53
N ALA A 442 -0.66 -8.68 26.19
CA ALA A 442 -0.58 -8.71 27.66
C ALA A 442 0.13 -7.47 28.24
N THR A 443 1.21 -7.01 27.63
CA THR A 443 1.91 -5.78 28.06
C THR A 443 1.05 -4.54 27.84
N ILE A 444 0.26 -4.49 26.77
CA ILE A 444 -0.68 -3.38 26.49
C ILE A 444 -1.79 -3.35 27.53
N GLU A 445 -2.36 -4.50 27.91
CA GLU A 445 -3.36 -4.59 28.98
C GLU A 445 -2.79 -4.07 30.32
N GLU A 446 -1.59 -4.50 30.71
CA GLU A 446 -0.94 -4.05 31.96
C GLU A 446 -0.60 -2.55 31.92
N THR A 447 -0.14 -2.06 30.77
CA THR A 447 0.14 -0.63 30.56
C THR A 447 -1.14 0.18 30.67
N SER A 448 -2.23 -0.25 30.04
CA SER A 448 -3.53 0.42 30.10
C SER A 448 -4.05 0.52 31.54
N ALA A 449 -4.01 -0.58 32.29
CA ALA A 449 -4.41 -0.61 33.70
C ALA A 449 -3.54 0.34 34.56
N SER A 450 -2.23 0.37 34.30
CA SER A 450 -1.32 1.29 35.00
C SER A 450 -1.62 2.75 34.66
N MET A 451 -1.95 3.04 33.41
CA MET A 451 -2.31 4.38 32.94
C MET A 451 -3.63 4.87 33.54
N GLU A 452 -4.64 4.01 33.65
CA GLU A 452 -5.89 4.34 34.35
C GLU A 452 -5.65 4.64 35.84
N GLN A 453 -4.83 3.83 36.52
CA GLN A 453 -4.46 4.07 37.91
C GLN A 453 -3.68 5.38 38.08
N LEU A 454 -2.76 5.69 37.17
CA LEU A 454 -2.02 6.95 37.16
C LEU A 454 -2.96 8.15 36.94
N ALA A 455 -3.87 8.07 35.97
CA ALA A 455 -4.87 9.11 35.71
C ALA A 455 -5.70 9.43 36.97
N SER A 456 -6.18 8.37 37.64
CA SER A 456 -6.93 8.47 38.89
C SER A 456 -6.11 9.11 40.02
N THR A 457 -4.85 8.70 40.15
CA THR A 457 -3.95 9.24 41.19
C THR A 457 -3.65 10.73 40.95
N VAL A 458 -3.43 11.14 39.71
CA VAL A 458 -3.16 12.53 39.32
C VAL A 458 -4.40 13.41 39.54
N LEU A 459 -5.60 12.93 39.19
CA LEU A 459 -6.85 13.62 39.50
C LEU A 459 -7.05 13.76 41.02
N GLY A 460 -6.78 12.70 41.78
CA GLY A 460 -6.82 12.74 43.25
C GLY A 460 -5.83 13.74 43.85
N ASN A 461 -4.65 13.91 43.26
CA ASN A 461 -3.69 14.94 43.67
C ASN A 461 -4.20 16.35 43.38
N ALA A 462 -4.89 16.57 42.26
CA ALA A 462 -5.51 17.85 41.95
C ALA A 462 -6.59 18.23 42.99
N GLU A 463 -7.42 17.26 43.39
CA GLU A 463 -8.44 17.46 44.42
C GLU A 463 -7.83 17.76 45.79
N ARG A 464 -6.82 16.98 46.21
CA ARG A 464 -6.09 17.21 47.47
C ARG A 464 -5.43 18.58 47.52
N ALA A 465 -4.83 19.02 46.41
CA ALA A 465 -4.25 20.36 46.31
C ALA A 465 -5.33 21.44 46.44
N GLN A 466 -6.52 21.23 45.86
CA GLN A 466 -7.65 22.14 46.00
C GLN A 466 -8.24 22.17 47.42
N GLU A 467 -8.25 21.05 48.13
CA GLU A 467 -8.60 20.99 49.56
C GLU A 467 -7.56 21.72 50.43
N ALA A 468 -6.27 21.50 50.18
CA ALA A 468 -5.19 22.21 50.87
C ALA A 468 -5.24 23.73 50.61
N SER A 469 -5.54 24.18 49.38
CA SER A 469 -5.76 25.59 49.06
C SER A 469 -6.91 26.20 49.88
N ARG A 470 -8.02 25.46 50.06
CA ARG A 470 -9.13 25.90 50.94
C ARG A 470 -8.69 26.02 52.39
N SER A 471 -7.90 25.07 52.90
CA SER A 471 -7.35 25.13 54.25
C SER A 471 -6.43 26.34 54.44
N SER A 472 -5.50 26.59 53.51
CA SER A 472 -4.62 27.76 53.53
C SER A 472 -5.39 29.09 53.45
N SER A 473 -6.52 29.13 52.72
CA SER A 473 -7.44 30.28 52.73
C SER A 473 -8.03 30.51 54.12
N SER A 474 -8.51 29.45 54.78
CA SER A 474 -9.05 29.57 56.14
C SER A 474 -8.00 30.03 57.15
N VAL A 475 -6.75 29.55 57.03
CA VAL A 475 -5.64 30.02 57.86
C VAL A 475 -5.34 31.50 57.62
N THR A 476 -5.44 31.95 56.36
CA THR A 476 -5.30 33.37 55.99
C THR A 476 -6.36 34.22 56.69
N ASP A 477 -7.63 33.81 56.65
CA ASP A 477 -8.74 34.53 57.29
C ASP A 477 -8.55 34.63 58.82
N ILE A 478 -8.16 33.53 59.48
CA ILE A 478 -7.91 33.49 60.92
C ILE A 478 -6.71 34.37 61.29
N ALA A 479 -5.64 34.35 60.47
CA ALA A 479 -4.46 35.17 60.71
C ALA A 479 -4.76 36.66 60.53
N GLU A 480 -5.60 37.04 59.56
CA GLU A 480 -6.07 38.42 59.38
C GLU A 480 -6.91 38.89 60.57
N GLU A 481 -7.84 38.06 61.07
CA GLU A 481 -8.61 38.37 62.26
C GLU A 481 -7.71 38.51 63.51
N GLY A 482 -6.78 37.57 63.70
CA GLY A 482 -5.80 37.64 64.79
C GLY A 482 -4.93 38.88 64.71
N GLY A 483 -4.51 39.28 63.50
CA GLY A 483 -3.76 40.51 63.25
C GLY A 483 -4.55 41.76 63.66
N ARG A 484 -5.85 41.81 63.36
CA ARG A 484 -6.74 42.90 63.81
C ARG A 484 -6.85 42.97 65.33
N VAL A 485 -7.02 41.83 66.00
CA VAL A 485 -7.07 41.78 67.48
C VAL A 485 -5.76 42.28 68.10
N MET A 486 -4.60 41.91 67.53
CA MET A 486 -3.31 42.41 68.02
C MET A 486 -3.15 43.92 67.81
N ALA A 487 -3.65 44.46 66.69
CA ALA A 487 -3.64 45.90 66.44
C ALA A 487 -4.50 46.65 67.49
N GLU A 488 -5.70 46.14 67.78
CA GLU A 488 -6.59 46.69 68.82
C GLU A 488 -5.96 46.59 70.22
N ALA A 489 -5.30 45.47 70.54
CA ALA A 489 -4.59 45.27 71.80
C ALA A 489 -3.40 46.24 71.95
N ASN A 490 -2.61 46.44 70.89
CA ASN A 490 -1.50 47.40 70.91
C ASN A 490 -2.01 48.83 71.13
N GLN A 491 -3.13 49.20 70.49
CA GLN A 491 -3.77 50.49 70.71
C GLN A 491 -4.28 50.66 72.15
N ALA A 492 -4.79 49.58 72.77
CA ALA A 492 -5.20 49.60 74.17
C ALA A 492 -4.01 49.80 75.12
N MET A 493 -2.89 49.11 74.87
CA MET A 493 -1.66 49.28 75.64
C MET A 493 -1.12 50.71 75.54
N GLU A 494 -1.14 51.32 74.35
CA GLU A 494 -0.75 52.72 74.17
C GLU A 494 -1.61 53.69 74.99
N ARG A 495 -2.94 53.47 75.04
CA ARG A 495 -3.83 54.26 75.90
C ARG A 495 -3.53 54.08 77.38
N ILE A 496 -3.19 52.86 77.82
CA ILE A 496 -2.79 52.59 79.20
C ILE A 496 -1.48 53.31 79.51
N THR A 497 -0.46 53.22 78.65
CA THR A 497 0.81 53.95 78.78
C THR A 497 0.57 55.45 78.95
N GLN A 498 -0.27 56.04 78.11
CA GLN A 498 -0.63 57.46 78.20
C GLN A 498 -1.36 57.79 79.50
N SER A 499 -2.26 56.92 79.96
CA SER A 499 -3.00 57.08 81.22
C SER A 499 -2.06 56.99 82.43
N SER A 500 -1.14 56.04 82.46
CA SER A 500 -0.12 55.89 83.52
C SER A 500 0.79 57.12 83.59
N GLY A 501 1.18 57.70 82.45
CA GLY A 501 1.92 58.96 82.41
C GLY A 501 1.14 60.13 83.01
N LYS A 502 -0.16 60.24 82.73
CA LYS A 502 -1.04 61.25 83.37
C LYS A 502 -1.14 61.05 84.88
N ILE A 503 -1.29 59.80 85.34
CA ILE A 503 -1.32 59.48 86.78
C ILE A 503 0.00 59.87 87.44
N SER A 504 1.16 59.51 86.84
CA SER A 504 2.48 59.88 87.37
C SER A 504 2.63 61.40 87.54
N ASN A 505 2.15 62.19 86.57
CA ASN A 505 2.13 63.67 86.68
C ASN A 505 1.23 64.16 87.83
N ILE A 506 0.07 63.54 88.05
CA ILE A 506 -0.83 63.88 89.17
C ILE A 506 -0.17 63.54 90.51
N ILE A 507 0.49 62.38 90.62
CA ILE A 507 1.21 61.99 91.84
C ILE A 507 2.36 62.94 92.13
N GLY A 508 3.11 63.37 91.10
CA GLY A 508 4.13 64.42 91.25
C GLY A 508 3.55 65.73 91.80
N MET A 509 2.39 66.16 91.29
CA MET A 509 1.69 67.34 91.82
C MET A 509 1.22 67.15 93.28
N ILE A 510 0.78 65.96 93.68
CA ILE A 510 0.39 65.67 95.06
C ILE A 510 1.61 65.72 95.99
N ASP A 511 2.75 65.19 95.57
CA ASP A 511 4.02 65.27 96.31
C ASP A 511 4.47 66.74 96.49
N ASP A 512 4.37 67.55 95.43
CA ASP A 512 4.61 69.00 95.49
C ASP A 512 3.69 69.71 96.49
N ILE A 513 2.38 69.37 96.50
CA ILE A 513 1.40 69.92 97.45
C ILE A 513 1.75 69.48 98.89
N ALA A 514 2.15 68.23 99.09
CA ALA A 514 2.56 67.71 100.39
C ALA A 514 3.82 68.43 100.90
N PHE A 515 4.80 68.67 100.03
CA PHE A 515 6.00 69.45 100.35
C PHE A 515 5.66 70.91 100.74
N GLN A 516 4.82 71.58 99.96
CA GLN A 516 4.35 72.94 100.26
C GLN A 516 3.59 73.00 101.59
N THR A 517 2.73 72.01 101.87
CA THR A 517 1.98 71.90 103.13
C THR A 517 2.92 71.69 104.31
N ASN A 518 3.96 70.87 104.16
CA ASN A 518 5.01 70.67 105.17
C ASN A 518 5.78 71.98 105.47
N LEU A 519 6.09 72.79 104.45
CA LEU A 519 6.71 74.11 104.64
C LEU A 519 5.78 75.12 105.33
N LEU A 520 4.50 75.16 104.95
CA LEU A 520 3.48 76.00 105.60
C LEU A 520 3.30 75.62 107.08
N ALA A 521 3.25 74.32 107.37
CA ALA A 521 3.14 73.79 108.72
C ALA A 521 4.39 74.07 109.57
N LEU A 522 5.59 74.07 108.96
CA LEU A 522 6.82 74.51 109.60
C LEU A 522 6.76 76.01 109.96
N ASN A 523 6.36 76.85 109.01
CA ASN A 523 6.18 78.30 109.25
C ASN A 523 5.16 78.57 110.36
N ALA A 524 4.04 77.85 110.36
CA ALA A 524 3.02 77.93 111.41
C ALA A 524 3.54 77.44 112.78
N SER A 525 4.34 76.38 112.81
CA SER A 525 4.98 75.88 114.05
C SER A 525 5.94 76.91 114.64
N VAL A 526 6.71 77.59 113.79
CA VAL A 526 7.64 78.66 114.19
C VAL A 526 6.87 79.88 114.73
N GLU A 527 5.81 80.32 114.05
CA GLU A 527 5.01 81.46 114.49
C GLU A 527 4.24 81.14 115.79
N ALA A 528 3.77 79.90 115.96
CA ALA A 528 3.17 79.41 117.20
C ALA A 528 4.17 79.38 118.36
N ALA A 529 5.44 79.00 118.12
CA ALA A 529 6.50 79.09 119.12
C ALA A 529 6.84 80.55 119.48
N ARG A 530 6.74 81.46 118.51
CA ARG A 530 6.96 82.90 118.68
C ARG A 530 5.86 83.57 119.54
N ALA A 531 4.64 83.07 119.48
CA ALA A 531 3.49 83.54 120.26
C ALA A 531 3.46 83.05 121.73
N GLY A 532 4.42 82.24 122.17
CA GLY A 532 4.57 81.80 123.56
C GLY A 532 3.41 80.94 124.09
N GLU A 533 2.93 81.19 125.32
CA GLU A 533 1.84 80.41 125.96
C GLU A 533 0.52 80.42 125.16
N ALA A 534 0.21 81.52 124.45
CA ALA A 534 -1.02 81.64 123.65
C ALA A 534 -1.00 80.77 122.37
N GLY A 535 0.19 80.39 121.90
CA GLY A 535 0.39 79.61 120.66
C GLY A 535 0.42 78.10 120.85
N LYS A 536 0.38 77.57 122.09
CA LYS A 536 0.54 76.13 122.37
C LYS A 536 -0.45 75.24 121.62
N GLY A 537 -1.73 75.64 121.53
CA GLY A 537 -2.74 74.89 120.78
C GLY A 537 -2.47 74.87 119.27
N PHE A 538 -2.04 76.01 118.71
CA PHE A 538 -1.67 76.13 117.30
C PHE A 538 -0.39 75.35 116.96
N ALA A 539 0.58 75.30 117.86
CA ALA A 539 1.82 74.54 117.67
C ALA A 539 1.55 73.04 117.54
N VAL A 540 0.64 72.48 118.35
CA VAL A 540 0.25 71.06 118.25
C VAL A 540 -0.40 70.76 116.91
N VAL A 541 -1.34 71.61 116.47
CA VAL A 541 -1.98 71.47 115.15
C VAL A 541 -0.95 71.58 114.02
N ALA A 542 -0.01 72.52 114.09
CA ALA A 542 1.02 72.71 113.08
C ALA A 542 1.98 71.51 112.99
N VAL A 543 2.37 70.91 114.12
CA VAL A 543 3.16 69.67 114.14
C VAL A 543 2.37 68.49 113.55
N GLU A 544 1.08 68.39 113.84
CA GLU A 544 0.25 67.32 113.30
C GLU A 544 0.03 67.48 111.79
N VAL A 545 -0.26 68.69 111.30
CA VAL A 545 -0.35 68.99 109.86
C VAL A 545 0.97 68.68 109.16
N ARG A 546 2.11 69.00 109.79
CA ARG A 546 3.44 68.66 109.26
C ARG A 546 3.64 67.15 109.14
N ARG A 547 3.27 66.39 110.18
CA ARG A 547 3.34 64.92 110.20
C ARG A 547 2.45 64.31 109.11
N LEU A 548 1.22 64.82 108.93
CA LEU A 548 0.32 64.42 107.85
C LEU A 548 0.91 64.73 106.47
N ALA A 549 1.50 65.91 106.29
CA ALA A 549 2.14 66.29 105.03
C ALA A 549 3.34 65.39 104.68
N GLN A 550 4.18 65.05 105.67
CA GLN A 550 5.27 64.09 105.48
C GLN A 550 4.75 62.68 105.15
N SER A 551 3.68 62.24 105.81
CA SER A 551 3.03 60.96 105.51
C SER A 551 2.42 60.94 104.11
N ALA A 552 1.85 62.05 103.65
CA ALA A 552 1.28 62.19 102.30
C ALA A 552 2.37 62.19 101.22
N ALA A 553 3.51 62.86 101.45
CA ALA A 553 4.67 62.82 100.55
C ALA A 553 5.25 61.39 100.44
N GLN A 554 5.41 60.72 101.59
CA GLN A 554 5.88 59.33 101.59
C GLN A 554 4.93 58.39 100.84
N ALA A 555 3.62 58.46 101.11
CA ALA A 555 2.63 57.67 100.39
C ALA A 555 2.59 58.00 98.89
N SER A 556 2.77 59.27 98.51
CA SER A 556 2.84 59.68 97.10
C SER A 556 4.07 59.12 96.41
N SER A 557 5.23 59.10 97.08
CA SER A 557 6.46 58.47 96.57
C SER A 557 6.33 56.96 96.38
N GLU A 558 5.68 56.27 97.32
CA GLU A 558 5.38 54.83 97.19
C GLU A 558 4.45 54.56 95.99
N VAL A 559 3.40 55.35 95.82
CA VAL A 559 2.50 55.25 94.65
C VAL A 559 3.23 55.57 93.34
N LYS A 560 4.10 56.59 93.33
CA LYS A 560 4.91 56.95 92.15
C LYS A 560 5.75 55.77 91.69
N THR A 561 6.46 55.13 92.62
CA THR A 561 7.27 53.93 92.34
C THR A 561 6.41 52.80 91.73
N LEU A 562 5.21 52.55 92.26
CA LEU A 562 4.30 51.52 91.71
C LEU A 562 3.79 51.88 90.30
N ILE A 563 3.54 53.17 90.03
CA ILE A 563 3.10 53.64 88.71
C ILE A 563 4.23 53.56 87.69
N GLU A 564 5.46 53.89 88.07
CA GLU A 564 6.65 53.72 87.23
C GLU A 564 6.86 52.24 86.88
N GLN A 565 6.79 51.34 87.87
CA GLN A 565 6.85 49.90 87.63
C GLN A 565 5.71 49.42 86.70
N SER A 566 4.49 49.89 86.91
CA SER A 566 3.35 49.54 86.04
C SER A 566 3.54 50.05 84.61
N ALA A 567 4.13 51.23 84.42
CA ALA A 567 4.44 51.77 83.11
C ALA A 567 5.49 50.92 82.38
N ASP A 568 6.51 50.45 83.08
CA ASP A 568 7.52 49.54 82.53
C ASP A 568 6.93 48.17 82.13
N GLU A 569 6.06 47.60 82.96
CA GLU A 569 5.33 46.36 82.65
C GLU A 569 4.44 46.52 81.40
N VAL A 570 3.71 47.64 81.28
CA VAL A 570 2.87 47.95 80.11
C VAL A 570 3.74 48.12 78.86
N LYS A 571 4.90 48.77 78.97
CA LYS A 571 5.85 48.91 77.86
C LYS A 571 6.42 47.55 77.42
N GLY A 572 6.69 46.66 78.36
CA GLY A 572 7.05 45.27 78.09
C GLY A 572 5.94 44.52 77.34
N GLY A 573 4.70 44.63 77.83
CA GLY A 573 3.52 44.02 77.21
C GLY A 573 3.25 44.56 75.80
N SER A 574 3.39 45.86 75.55
CA SER A 574 3.25 46.45 74.21
C SER A 574 4.28 45.87 73.22
N ARG A 575 5.53 45.65 73.65
CA ARG A 575 6.54 45.00 72.81
C ARG A 575 6.14 43.56 72.46
N LEU A 576 5.66 42.78 73.42
CA LEU A 576 5.21 41.40 73.17
C LEU A 576 4.02 41.34 72.20
N VAL A 577 3.07 42.27 72.30
CA VAL A 577 1.95 42.37 71.36
C VAL A 577 2.43 42.75 69.96
N ALA A 578 3.37 43.69 69.84
CA ALA A 578 3.97 44.06 68.55
C ALA A 578 4.73 42.89 67.90
N ASP A 579 5.50 42.13 68.69
CA ASP A 579 6.20 40.93 68.21
C ASP A 579 5.20 39.85 67.76
N ALA A 580 4.12 39.63 68.50
CA ALA A 580 3.05 38.70 68.11
C ALA A 580 2.37 39.13 66.80
N ALA A 581 2.10 40.43 66.62
CA ALA A 581 1.56 40.97 65.38
C ALA A 581 2.49 40.73 64.19
N ALA A 582 3.80 40.93 64.36
CA ALA A 582 4.79 40.66 63.32
C ALA A 582 4.84 39.17 62.94
N LYS A 583 4.72 38.25 63.91
CA LYS A 583 4.66 36.80 63.64
C LYS A 583 3.40 36.39 62.89
N LEU A 584 2.24 36.98 63.22
CA LEU A 584 1.00 36.76 62.49
C LEU A 584 1.10 37.23 61.03
N SER A 585 1.76 38.37 60.78
CA SER A 585 2.03 38.83 59.40
C SER A 585 2.88 37.83 58.62
N ALA A 586 3.92 37.26 59.24
CA ALA A 586 4.75 36.25 58.58
C ALA A 586 3.97 34.95 58.29
N ILE A 587 3.05 34.55 59.17
CA ILE A 587 2.14 33.40 58.94
C ILE A 587 1.22 33.71 57.75
N LEU A 588 0.67 34.92 57.67
CA LEU A 588 -0.20 35.35 56.58
C LEU A 588 0.51 35.25 55.22
N ASP A 589 1.74 35.75 55.12
CA ASP A 589 2.53 35.69 53.89
C ASP A 589 2.82 34.24 53.48
N ALA A 590 3.17 33.37 54.45
CA ALA A 590 3.41 31.95 54.20
C ALA A 590 2.13 31.20 53.76
N ALA A 591 0.99 31.50 54.37
CA ALA A 591 -0.30 30.90 54.02
C ALA A 591 -0.75 31.28 52.59
N ARG A 592 -0.54 32.55 52.19
CA ARG A 592 -0.80 33.03 50.83
C ARG A 592 0.09 32.34 49.81
N ALA A 593 1.40 32.27 50.07
CA ALA A 593 2.33 31.56 49.20
C ALA A 593 1.98 30.07 49.06
N SER A 594 1.56 29.42 50.16
CA SER A 594 1.07 28.04 50.13
C SER A 594 -0.20 27.88 49.28
N ASN A 595 -1.14 28.83 49.37
CA ASN A 595 -2.36 28.83 48.57
C ASN A 595 -2.04 28.90 47.07
N ASP A 596 -1.16 29.81 46.67
CA ASP A 596 -0.76 29.98 45.28
C ASP A 596 -0.05 28.73 44.74
N LEU A 597 0.86 28.13 45.51
CA LEU A 597 1.52 26.88 45.13
C LEU A 597 0.53 25.73 44.95
N MET A 598 -0.46 25.61 45.85
CA MET A 598 -1.51 24.58 45.75
C MET A 598 -2.39 24.77 44.52
N ARG A 599 -2.70 26.01 44.13
CA ARG A 599 -3.43 26.30 42.89
C ARG A 599 -2.64 25.90 41.65
N SER A 600 -1.34 26.18 41.62
CA SER A 600 -0.45 25.73 40.53
C SER A 600 -0.42 24.21 40.43
N ILE A 601 -0.19 23.51 41.54
CA ILE A 601 -0.18 22.03 41.56
C ILE A 601 -1.52 21.45 41.09
N ALA A 602 -2.64 22.03 41.51
CA ALA A 602 -3.96 21.58 41.04
C ALA A 602 -4.16 21.81 39.53
N SER A 603 -3.62 22.91 38.99
CA SER A 603 -3.67 23.20 37.55
C SER A 603 -2.79 22.24 36.76
N GLU A 604 -1.52 22.09 37.15
CA GLU A 604 -0.54 21.21 36.52
C GLU A 604 -0.99 19.74 36.57
N SER A 605 -1.58 19.30 37.69
CA SER A 605 -2.13 17.95 37.81
C SER A 605 -3.29 17.72 36.85
N ARG A 606 -4.17 18.71 36.63
CA ARG A 606 -5.25 18.60 35.63
C ARG A 606 -4.70 18.53 34.20
N GLU A 607 -3.66 19.29 33.90
CA GLU A 607 -2.97 19.23 32.61
C GLU A 607 -2.31 17.87 32.39
N GLN A 608 -1.61 17.33 33.40
CA GLN A 608 -1.04 15.98 33.37
C GLN A 608 -2.10 14.90 33.14
N ALA A 609 -3.26 15.01 33.79
CA ALA A 609 -4.37 14.08 33.57
C ALA A 609 -4.85 14.11 32.11
N SER A 610 -4.88 15.29 31.48
CA SER A 610 -5.19 15.43 30.05
C SER A 610 -4.13 14.77 29.16
N SER A 611 -2.84 14.97 29.45
CA SER A 611 -1.76 14.31 28.69
C SER A 611 -1.79 12.79 28.86
N ILE A 612 -2.17 12.30 30.04
CA ILE A 612 -2.36 10.87 30.30
C ILE A 612 -3.49 10.30 29.44
N ASP A 613 -4.57 11.05 29.23
CA ASP A 613 -5.67 10.65 28.34
C ASP A 613 -5.21 10.52 26.87
N GLU A 614 -4.36 11.45 26.40
CA GLU A 614 -3.73 11.36 25.08
C GLU A 614 -2.85 10.11 24.94
N VAL A 615 -2.08 9.76 25.96
CA VAL A 615 -1.30 8.51 25.96
C VAL A 615 -2.23 7.30 25.97
N ASN A 616 -3.36 7.34 26.67
CA ASN A 616 -4.35 6.26 26.66
C ASN A 616 -4.94 6.05 25.25
N VAL A 617 -5.21 7.12 24.50
CA VAL A 617 -5.58 7.03 23.06
C VAL A 617 -4.48 6.31 22.27
N ALA A 618 -3.21 6.67 22.46
CA ALA A 618 -2.10 6.02 21.75
C ALA A 618 -1.96 4.53 22.10
N VAL A 619 -2.17 4.14 23.36
CA VAL A 619 -2.18 2.73 23.80
C VAL A 619 -3.32 1.95 23.14
N ARG A 620 -4.51 2.55 22.99
CA ARG A 620 -5.63 1.92 22.26
C ARG A 620 -5.28 1.67 20.79
N THR A 621 -4.62 2.61 20.13
CA THR A 621 -4.13 2.39 18.75
C THR A 621 -3.09 1.29 18.68
N MET A 622 -2.21 1.15 19.68
CA MET A 622 -1.30 0.01 19.75
C MET A 622 -2.05 -1.32 19.94
N ASP A 623 -3.14 -1.33 20.71
CA ASP A 623 -4.00 -2.51 20.87
C ASP A 623 -4.65 -2.92 19.54
N GLU A 624 -5.25 -1.96 18.82
CA GLU A 624 -5.82 -2.18 17.48
C GLU A 624 -4.80 -2.76 16.50
N MET A 625 -3.58 -2.21 16.46
CA MET A 625 -2.49 -2.75 15.64
C MET A 625 -2.07 -4.17 16.08
N THR A 626 -2.13 -4.46 17.38
CA THR A 626 -1.80 -5.78 17.92
C THR A 626 -2.85 -6.81 17.51
N GLN A 627 -4.14 -6.45 17.56
CA GLN A 627 -5.23 -7.29 17.05
C GLN A 627 -5.11 -7.50 15.53
N HIS A 628 -4.77 -6.44 14.77
CA HIS A 628 -4.52 -6.55 13.34
C HIS A 628 -3.36 -7.49 13.02
N ASN A 629 -2.26 -7.40 13.77
CA ASN A 629 -1.13 -8.33 13.63
C ASN A 629 -1.54 -9.78 13.92
N ALA A 630 -2.41 -10.01 14.91
CA ALA A 630 -2.92 -11.34 15.19
C ALA A 630 -3.74 -11.90 14.02
N ALA A 631 -4.65 -11.10 13.45
CA ALA A 631 -5.42 -11.48 12.27
C ALA A 631 -4.52 -11.74 11.05
N LEU A 632 -3.51 -10.89 10.84
CA LEU A 632 -2.56 -11.04 9.74
C LEU A 632 -1.72 -12.31 9.88
N VAL A 633 -1.38 -12.72 11.10
CA VAL A 633 -0.71 -14.01 11.35
C VAL A 633 -1.63 -15.19 11.01
N GLU A 634 -2.92 -15.12 11.33
CA GLU A 634 -3.89 -16.15 10.92
C GLU A 634 -4.02 -16.24 9.40
N GLU A 635 -4.10 -15.11 8.70
CA GLU A 635 -4.11 -15.06 7.23
C GLU A 635 -2.84 -15.63 6.61
N ILE A 636 -1.67 -15.30 7.16
CA ILE A 636 -0.38 -15.86 6.72
C ILE A 636 -0.37 -17.38 6.90
N ASN A 637 -0.83 -17.89 8.04
CA ASN A 637 -0.88 -19.32 8.29
C ASN A 637 -1.79 -20.04 7.26
N ALA A 638 -2.95 -19.46 6.94
CA ALA A 638 -3.83 -20.00 5.90
C ALA A 638 -3.18 -19.98 4.50
N ALA A 639 -2.48 -18.90 4.15
CA ALA A 639 -1.78 -18.79 2.88
C ALA A 639 -0.62 -19.80 2.77
N ILE A 640 0.10 -20.06 3.87
CA ILE A 640 1.15 -21.07 3.95
C ILE A 640 0.56 -22.47 3.76
N GLU A 641 -0.54 -22.80 4.44
CA GLU A 641 -1.20 -24.09 4.30
C GLU A 641 -1.65 -24.35 2.86
N GLN A 642 -2.22 -23.33 2.20
CA GLN A 642 -2.56 -23.40 0.79
C GLN A 642 -1.33 -23.59 -0.11
N THR A 643 -0.24 -22.87 0.17
CA THR A 643 1.01 -22.97 -0.62
C THR A 643 1.66 -24.35 -0.45
N GLU A 644 1.66 -24.90 0.76
CA GLU A 644 2.15 -26.26 1.04
C GLU A 644 1.31 -27.34 0.34
N ALA A 645 -0.02 -27.15 0.30
CA ALA A 645 -0.93 -28.02 -0.45
C ALA A 645 -0.64 -27.96 -1.96
N GLN A 646 -0.38 -26.78 -2.52
CA GLN A 646 -0.01 -26.60 -3.92
C GLN A 646 1.36 -27.23 -4.23
N ALA A 647 2.37 -27.05 -3.39
CA ALA A 647 3.67 -27.69 -3.54
C ALA A 647 3.55 -29.22 -3.49
N THR A 648 2.74 -29.75 -2.57
CA THR A 648 2.44 -31.19 -2.48
C THR A 648 1.67 -31.71 -3.70
N GLN A 649 0.81 -30.90 -4.29
CA GLN A 649 0.15 -31.24 -5.55
C GLN A 649 1.12 -31.25 -6.72
N LEU A 650 2.07 -30.32 -6.78
CA LEU A 650 3.13 -30.31 -7.80
C LEU A 650 4.02 -31.55 -7.68
N ASP A 651 4.43 -31.92 -6.45
CA ASP A 651 5.18 -33.16 -6.21
C ASP A 651 4.43 -34.38 -6.75
N ARG A 652 3.13 -34.51 -6.47
CA ARG A 652 2.32 -35.63 -7.00
C ARG A 652 2.27 -35.68 -8.53
N ILE A 653 2.24 -34.53 -9.20
CA ILE A 653 2.24 -34.46 -10.68
C ILE A 653 3.61 -34.89 -11.21
N VAL A 654 4.68 -34.46 -10.55
CA VAL A 654 6.08 -34.71 -10.95
C VAL A 654 6.50 -36.15 -10.63
N ASP A 655 6.01 -36.75 -9.54
CA ASP A 655 6.32 -38.11 -9.10
C ASP A 655 5.87 -39.21 -10.08
N ILE A 656 4.89 -38.90 -10.95
CA ILE A 656 4.46 -39.83 -12.01
C ILE A 656 5.57 -40.02 -13.06
N PHE A 657 6.48 -39.04 -13.21
CA PHE A 657 7.56 -39.11 -14.16
C PHE A 657 8.75 -39.89 -13.60
N THR A 658 9.15 -40.95 -14.30
CA THR A 658 10.36 -41.70 -13.97
C THR A 658 11.55 -40.96 -14.57
N LEU A 659 12.38 -40.37 -13.70
CA LEU A 659 13.63 -39.74 -14.07
C LEU A 659 14.79 -40.71 -13.86
N GLU A 660 15.85 -40.54 -14.63
CA GLU A 660 17.07 -41.28 -14.40
C GLU A 660 17.63 -40.83 -13.04
N GLU A 661 17.64 -41.75 -12.08
CA GLU A 661 18.23 -41.49 -10.79
C GLU A 661 19.73 -41.28 -11.03
N LYS A 662 20.17 -40.01 -11.07
CA LYS A 662 21.61 -39.70 -11.14
C LYS A 662 22.27 -40.40 -9.95
N ALA A 663 22.88 -41.56 -10.23
CA ALA A 663 23.61 -42.35 -9.26
C ALA A 663 24.79 -41.52 -8.76
N GLY A 664 24.57 -40.76 -7.69
CA GLY A 664 25.62 -39.95 -7.09
C GLY A 664 25.15 -38.68 -6.40
N ALA A 665 24.31 -38.78 -5.35
CA ALA A 665 24.28 -37.78 -4.28
C ALA A 665 23.56 -38.20 -2.98
N THR A 666 23.38 -39.49 -2.66
CA THR A 666 22.79 -39.89 -1.36
C THR A 666 23.49 -41.10 -0.74
N ALA A 667 24.73 -40.89 -0.28
CA ALA A 667 25.32 -41.73 0.76
C ALA A 667 26.43 -40.98 1.51
N ASN A 668 26.10 -39.82 2.07
CA ASN A 668 26.85 -39.27 3.22
C ASN A 668 25.89 -38.46 4.09
N ALA A 669 24.87 -39.14 4.61
CA ALA A 669 24.27 -38.74 5.87
C ALA A 669 25.33 -38.96 6.97
N ARG A 670 26.31 -38.06 7.06
CA ARG A 670 27.02 -37.86 8.33
C ARG A 670 25.95 -37.39 9.31
N PRO A 671 25.85 -37.99 10.51
CA PRO A 671 24.96 -37.46 11.52
C PRO A 671 25.45 -36.04 11.80
N VAL A 672 24.64 -35.05 11.43
CA VAL A 672 24.82 -33.69 11.93
C VAL A 672 24.57 -33.82 13.42
N VAL A 673 25.67 -33.97 14.18
CA VAL A 673 25.67 -33.71 15.60
C VAL A 673 25.17 -32.30 15.73
N ARG A 674 23.90 -32.17 16.10
CA ARG A 674 23.26 -30.90 16.45
C ARG A 674 23.88 -30.45 17.76
N THR A 675 25.11 -29.94 17.72
CA THR A 675 25.57 -29.03 18.75
C THR A 675 24.75 -27.77 18.57
N ALA A 676 23.66 -27.70 19.34
CA ALA A 676 23.01 -26.45 19.64
C ALA A 676 24.07 -25.51 20.21
N LYS A 677 24.70 -24.72 19.35
CA LYS A 677 25.35 -23.48 19.77
C LYS A 677 24.22 -22.65 20.33
N ALA A 678 24.17 -22.62 21.65
CA ALA A 678 23.42 -21.65 22.41
C ALA A 678 23.82 -20.25 21.91
N SER A 679 23.05 -19.72 20.97
CA SER A 679 22.80 -18.30 20.84
C SER A 679 21.64 -17.92 21.75
N ALA A 680 21.66 -18.43 22.99
CA ALA A 680 21.13 -17.70 24.12
C ALA A 680 22.27 -16.80 24.62
N ARG A 681 22.56 -15.74 23.85
CA ARG A 681 22.96 -14.49 24.51
C ARG A 681 21.65 -13.87 24.96
N ALA A 682 21.16 -14.41 26.08
CA ALA A 682 20.35 -13.65 26.99
C ALA A 682 21.08 -12.33 27.20
N TYR A 683 20.50 -11.24 26.72
CA TYR A 683 20.68 -9.97 27.38
C TYR A 683 20.14 -10.18 28.80
N LEU A 684 21.04 -10.55 29.71
CA LEU A 684 20.90 -10.19 31.11
C LEU A 684 21.02 -8.66 31.16
N SER A 685 19.96 -7.95 30.80
CA SER A 685 19.71 -6.65 31.41
C SER A 685 19.11 -6.96 32.78
N GLN A 686 19.85 -6.55 33.79
CA GLN A 686 19.45 -6.63 35.19
C GLN A 686 18.03 -6.06 35.36
N GLY A 687 17.10 -6.90 35.78
CA GLY A 687 15.89 -6.43 36.44
C GLY A 687 16.28 -5.90 37.81
N ASN A 688 16.55 -4.60 37.92
CA ASN A 688 16.43 -3.90 39.18
C ASN A 688 14.99 -3.39 39.29
N ALA A 689 14.11 -4.24 39.81
CA ALA A 689 12.83 -3.85 40.39
C ALA A 689 12.35 -4.95 41.35
N ALA A 690 13.24 -5.45 42.20
CA ALA A 690 12.84 -5.98 43.49
C ALA A 690 12.79 -4.78 44.44
N ILE A 691 11.57 -4.43 44.85
CA ILE A 691 11.28 -3.46 45.89
C ILE A 691 11.98 -3.92 47.16
N ASP A 692 12.99 -3.18 47.61
CA ASP A 692 13.59 -3.34 48.93
C ASP A 692 12.66 -2.69 49.97
N PRO A 693 12.15 -3.42 50.98
CA PRO A 693 11.24 -2.89 51.97
C PRO A 693 11.99 -2.40 53.21
N ASP A 694 12.80 -1.34 53.10
CA ASP A 694 13.17 -0.55 54.27
C ASP A 694 13.70 0.84 53.86
N TRP A 695 12.90 1.88 54.13
CA TRP A 695 13.26 3.29 53.94
C TRP A 695 13.27 4.02 55.29
N ASN A 696 14.25 3.69 56.13
CA ASN A 696 14.60 4.46 57.32
C ASN A 696 16.09 4.82 57.31
N GLU A 697 16.48 5.70 56.39
CA GLU A 697 17.56 6.70 56.51
C GLU A 697 17.84 7.31 55.12
N PHE A 698 17.11 8.37 54.77
CA PHE A 698 17.67 9.59 54.17
C PHE A 698 16.64 10.72 54.13
#